data_AF-A0AAV0ES93-F1
#
_entry.id   AF-A0AAV0ES93-F1
#
_cell.length_a   1.000
_cell.length_b   1.000
_cell.length_c   1.000
_cell.angle_alpha   90.00
_cell.angle_beta   90.00
_cell.angle_gamma   90.00
#
_symmetry.space_group_name_H-M   'P 1'
#
loop_
_entity.id
_entity.type
_entity.pdbx_description
1 polymer ?
#
loop_
_entity_poly.entity_id
_entity_poly.type
_entity_poly.pdbx_seq_one_letter_code
_entity_poly.pdbx_strand_id
1 'polypeptide(L)'
;MGTIALQAVSGPYMWDSQWSSAIHRISQGTPPLVVSSVKWLEDELELNALHNPGSRRGSGNEKAAANQRAALSAALGGRFEVSAISTISGVKTTYLLAVAFLEIIRFSSNGGILNAGHGSTASRSAFNCVFEYLKSPNLMPSVSQCLTAIIYRAFETVLDWLDDRRSETGKVAETRESTLSVHACCLIKNLSQRDEHVRNISVNLLNQLKDRYPQIILNSSCLDLLLFSVKNEPSSTLVSDPAWVATVRSLYQKTLREWIVVSLSHAPCTTQGLLQEKLCKWNTWQKTHPTKDVVSLLSEIKIGTGKDNCCTGTKTANIPAVMASAAAASGENLTVTEAFNLEVLSTGIVSATVKSNYAGEIAGMRRIYEGIGGLDSNFLTMGNGRNLDPPTPGSIAIVQDSQTKSVSFRELLLVRFVHLLQKFVNIAETGAEVDKSSFRETCSQASALLLSDMGSDSKSVESITKLLRLLCWCPAYILTPNAMETGIFIWTWLVSAAPHLGPLILSELVDAWLWTVETKRGLFASESRYAGPAAKLRPHLSPGDPELPPEKDPVEQILAHRLWIGFFVDRFEVVRHNSTEQLLLLGRLLQGTTKLSCNFCHHPAASGTFFTLMLLGLKFCSCKSWGSLQNFAPGLQLLEDRIYRVALDWFSHQPEWYDMGNNNFALSEAHSVSAFVNHLLNEPVDAQLDRKGQGPENGSSFNNVKDHCHPIWGQIENYTVGREKRKQLLLMLCQHETDRLDVWAQPIVAKESVSRPKVSTDKLVEYAKTAFSVDPRIALSLASRFPTNNALKSEVALLVQLHILEIRNIPEALPYFVTPKAVDENSSLLQQLPHWASCSITMALEFLSPPYKGHPRVMAYVLRVLESYPPDRVTFFMPQLVQALRYDEERLVEGYLLRAAHRSDVFAHILIWHLQGETCTPESVKDASGKFYPKAEI
;
A
#
# COMPACT_ATOMS: atom_id res chain seq x y z
N MET A 1 -15.17 18.11 -22.99
CA MET A 1 -15.22 19.53 -23.40
C MET A 1 -16.47 20.16 -22.81
N GLY A 2 -16.41 20.54 -21.53
CA GLY A 2 -17.45 21.37 -20.94
C GLY A 2 -17.38 22.75 -21.61
N THR A 3 -18.41 23.11 -22.37
CA THR A 3 -18.63 24.48 -22.79
C THR A 3 -18.83 25.31 -21.53
N ILE A 4 -17.76 25.96 -21.05
CA ILE A 4 -17.92 27.19 -20.27
C ILE A 4 -18.67 28.10 -21.22
N ALA A 5 -19.99 28.20 -21.03
CA ALA A 5 -20.78 29.20 -21.69
C ALA A 5 -20.20 30.53 -21.21
N LEU A 6 -19.33 31.13 -22.02
CA LEU A 6 -18.99 32.55 -22.00
C LEU A 6 -20.29 33.31 -22.34
N GLN A 7 -21.28 33.17 -21.46
CA GLN A 7 -22.64 33.66 -21.64
C GLN A 7 -22.69 35.10 -21.17
N ALA A 8 -21.86 35.96 -21.77
CA ALA A 8 -21.90 37.39 -21.48
C ALA A 8 -21.20 38.25 -22.54
N VAL A 9 -21.50 38.04 -23.83
CA VAL A 9 -21.79 39.16 -24.76
C VAL A 9 -22.87 38.66 -25.70
N SER A 10 -24.11 39.11 -25.49
CA SER A 10 -25.27 38.78 -26.31
C SER A 10 -25.06 39.18 -27.78
N GLY A 11 -24.79 38.20 -28.63
CA GLY A 11 -24.82 38.28 -30.10
C GLY A 11 -24.86 36.85 -30.69
N PRO A 12 -25.55 36.61 -31.82
CA PRO A 12 -25.95 35.28 -32.30
C PRO A 12 -24.80 34.43 -32.90
N TYR A 13 -23.55 34.89 -32.82
CA TYR A 13 -22.42 34.22 -33.44
C TYR A 13 -21.66 33.41 -32.39
N MET A 14 -21.98 32.12 -32.30
CA MET A 14 -21.01 31.14 -31.81
C MET A 14 -19.73 31.33 -32.63
N TRP A 15 -18.61 31.59 -31.97
CA TRP A 15 -17.34 31.76 -32.66
C TRP A 15 -17.05 30.50 -33.50
N ASP A 16 -16.69 30.69 -34.77
CA ASP A 16 -16.19 29.60 -35.60
C ASP A 16 -14.96 28.95 -34.91
N SER A 17 -14.79 27.65 -35.12
CA SER A 17 -13.69 26.85 -34.59
C SER A 17 -12.31 27.47 -34.84
N GLN A 18 -12.13 28.09 -36.02
CA GLN A 18 -10.89 28.80 -36.38
C GLN A 18 -10.69 30.06 -35.55
N TRP A 19 -11.76 30.84 -35.33
CA TRP A 19 -11.73 32.03 -34.48
C TRP A 19 -11.46 31.69 -33.02
N SER A 20 -12.12 30.66 -32.49
CA SER A 20 -11.85 30.16 -31.13
C SER A 20 -10.39 29.72 -30.98
N SER A 21 -9.86 28.96 -31.95
CA SER A 21 -8.45 28.54 -31.92
C SER A 21 -7.47 29.71 -32.05
N ALA A 22 -7.79 30.74 -32.85
CA ALA A 22 -6.97 31.93 -32.98
C ALA A 22 -6.94 32.72 -31.67
N ILE A 23 -8.10 32.88 -31.02
CA ILE A 23 -8.22 33.61 -29.76
C ILE A 23 -7.46 32.89 -28.63
N HIS A 24 -7.52 31.57 -28.54
CA HIS A 24 -6.70 30.80 -27.59
C HIS A 24 -5.18 30.99 -27.82
N ARG A 25 -4.73 31.05 -29.08
CA ARG A 25 -3.31 31.31 -29.39
C ARG A 25 -2.91 32.73 -29.04
N ILE A 26 -3.77 33.71 -29.34
CA ILE A 26 -3.53 35.12 -29.02
C ILE A 26 -3.46 35.30 -27.50
N SER A 27 -4.37 34.72 -26.72
CA SER A 27 -4.37 34.85 -25.26
C SER A 27 -3.10 34.30 -24.59
N GLN A 28 -2.46 33.29 -25.19
CA GLN A 28 -1.20 32.73 -24.71
C GLN A 28 0.00 33.62 -25.01
N GLY A 29 -0.02 34.37 -26.11
CA GLY A 29 1.04 35.31 -26.48
C GLY A 29 0.85 36.72 -25.94
N THR A 30 -0.37 37.07 -25.51
CA THR A 30 -0.68 38.41 -25.00
C THR A 30 -0.01 38.60 -23.64
N PRO A 31 0.79 39.65 -23.40
CA PRO A 31 1.31 39.98 -22.08
C PRO A 31 0.17 40.36 -21.11
N PRO A 32 0.42 40.54 -19.80
CA PRO A 32 -0.55 41.18 -18.93
C PRO A 32 -0.98 42.50 -19.56
N LEU A 33 -2.27 42.86 -19.46
CA LEU A 33 -2.79 44.14 -19.99
C LEU A 33 -2.33 45.35 -19.15
N VAL A 34 -1.13 45.24 -18.54
CA VAL A 34 -0.45 46.27 -17.76
C VAL A 34 0.45 47.05 -18.72
N VAL A 35 -0.03 48.20 -19.18
CA VAL A 35 0.83 49.18 -19.84
C VAL A 35 1.63 49.86 -18.72
N SER A 36 2.97 49.94 -18.88
CA SER A 36 3.96 50.49 -17.95
C SER A 36 3.42 51.39 -16.81
N SER A 37 3.78 51.02 -15.57
CA SER A 37 3.62 51.72 -14.30
C SER A 37 2.74 52.98 -14.30
N VAL A 38 1.60 52.86 -13.61
CA VAL A 38 0.74 53.94 -13.07
C VAL A 38 -0.36 54.49 -14.00
N LYS A 39 -0.21 54.50 -15.34
CA LYS A 39 -1.17 55.23 -16.21
C LYS A 39 -2.55 54.60 -16.47
N TRP A 40 -2.71 53.29 -16.41
CA TRP A 40 -3.91 52.62 -16.96
C TRP A 40 -5.20 52.76 -16.12
N LEU A 41 -5.09 53.05 -14.83
CA LEU A 41 -6.22 53.30 -13.92
C LEU A 41 -6.49 54.79 -13.71
N GLU A 42 -5.51 55.64 -14.05
CA GLU A 42 -5.51 57.09 -13.89
C GLU A 42 -6.08 57.80 -15.14
N ASP A 43 -5.87 57.25 -16.35
CA ASP A 43 -6.36 57.82 -17.60
C ASP A 43 -7.85 57.51 -17.87
N GLU A 44 -8.73 57.86 -16.92
CA GLU A 44 -10.19 57.77 -17.09
C GLU A 44 -10.66 58.53 -18.35
N LEU A 45 -9.92 59.56 -18.79
CA LEU A 45 -10.20 60.37 -19.98
C LEU A 45 -10.01 59.61 -21.31
N GLU A 46 -8.95 58.81 -21.50
CA GLU A 46 -8.75 58.01 -22.72
C GLU A 46 -9.75 56.84 -22.81
N LEU A 47 -10.02 56.24 -21.64
CA LEU A 47 -10.93 55.12 -21.49
C LEU A 47 -12.40 55.58 -21.68
N ASN A 48 -12.73 56.81 -21.24
CA ASN A 48 -13.99 57.48 -21.55
C ASN A 48 -14.11 57.91 -23.03
N ALA A 49 -12.99 58.21 -23.71
CA ALA A 49 -12.98 58.52 -25.14
C ALA A 49 -13.33 57.30 -26.00
N LEU A 50 -12.95 56.08 -25.59
CA LEU A 50 -13.35 54.82 -26.26
C LEU A 50 -14.87 54.55 -26.22
N HIS A 51 -15.56 54.99 -25.15
CA HIS A 51 -17.03 54.96 -25.10
C HIS A 51 -17.70 56.11 -25.86
N ASN A 52 -16.93 57.13 -26.28
CA ASN A 52 -17.42 58.35 -26.94
C ASN A 52 -16.78 58.58 -28.32
N PRO A 53 -17.11 57.78 -29.36
CA PRO A 53 -16.68 58.12 -30.71
C PRO A 53 -17.53 59.22 -31.36
N GLY A 54 -18.64 59.69 -30.74
CA GLY A 54 -19.36 60.86 -31.29
C GLY A 54 -20.82 61.14 -30.89
N SER A 55 -21.35 60.72 -29.74
CA SER A 55 -22.79 60.88 -29.43
C SER A 55 -23.11 61.89 -28.32
N ARG A 56 -23.86 62.94 -28.68
CA ARG A 56 -24.45 63.95 -27.77
C ARG A 56 -25.64 63.43 -26.92
N ARG A 57 -25.78 62.13 -26.65
CA ARG A 57 -26.87 61.59 -25.78
C ARG A 57 -26.32 60.79 -24.60
N GLY A 58 -26.25 61.44 -23.45
CA GLY A 58 -25.67 60.92 -22.19
C GLY A 58 -26.47 59.84 -21.44
N SER A 59 -27.58 59.29 -21.96
CA SER A 59 -28.39 58.29 -21.22
C SER A 59 -28.15 56.82 -21.63
N GLY A 60 -27.35 56.56 -22.67
CA GLY A 60 -27.04 55.19 -23.12
C GLY A 60 -25.92 54.49 -22.34
N ASN A 61 -25.02 55.28 -21.73
CA ASN A 61 -23.80 54.77 -21.08
C ASN A 61 -24.06 54.04 -19.77
N GLU A 62 -25.09 54.42 -19.00
CA GLU A 62 -25.38 53.78 -17.72
C GLU A 62 -26.00 52.39 -17.90
N LYS A 63 -26.83 52.21 -18.93
CA LYS A 63 -27.41 50.89 -19.28
C LYS A 63 -26.35 49.93 -19.84
N ALA A 64 -25.42 50.43 -20.66
CA ALA A 64 -24.28 49.65 -21.15
C ALA A 64 -23.30 49.28 -20.02
N ALA A 65 -23.01 50.22 -19.12
CA ALA A 65 -22.21 49.97 -17.92
C ALA A 65 -22.89 48.96 -16.99
N ALA A 66 -24.22 49.05 -16.78
CA ALA A 66 -24.98 48.07 -16.00
C ALA A 66 -24.89 46.66 -16.60
N ASN A 67 -25.01 46.53 -17.93
CA ASN A 67 -24.83 45.25 -18.62
C ASN A 67 -23.41 44.70 -18.47
N GLN A 68 -22.38 45.54 -18.55
CA GLN A 68 -20.99 45.14 -18.35
C GLN A 68 -20.69 44.76 -16.89
N ARG A 69 -21.32 45.43 -15.91
CA ARG A 69 -21.24 45.08 -14.49
C ARG A 69 -21.90 43.73 -14.22
N ALA A 70 -23.04 43.45 -14.83
CA ALA A 70 -23.70 42.15 -14.78
C ALA A 70 -22.86 41.06 -15.45
N ALA A 71 -22.27 41.35 -16.62
CA ALA A 71 -21.35 40.45 -17.32
C ALA A 71 -20.09 40.14 -16.48
N LEU A 72 -19.52 41.14 -15.82
CA LEU A 72 -18.38 40.97 -14.92
C LEU A 72 -18.75 40.13 -13.70
N SER A 73 -19.89 40.40 -13.05
CA SER A 73 -20.38 39.60 -11.93
C SER A 73 -20.62 38.15 -12.32
N ALA A 74 -21.19 37.90 -13.51
CA ALA A 74 -21.39 36.58 -14.06
C ALA A 74 -20.06 35.87 -14.37
N ALA A 75 -19.10 36.57 -14.99
CA ALA A 75 -17.77 36.02 -15.30
C ALA A 75 -17.00 35.61 -14.03
N LEU A 76 -17.15 36.38 -12.94
CA LEU A 76 -16.53 36.13 -11.64
C LEU A 76 -17.26 35.08 -10.78
N GLY A 77 -18.36 34.50 -11.27
CA GLY A 77 -19.09 33.44 -10.56
C GLY A 77 -19.73 33.89 -9.25
N GLY A 78 -20.14 35.16 -9.13
CA GLY A 78 -20.81 35.68 -7.93
C GLY A 78 -19.91 35.93 -6.72
N ARG A 79 -18.58 35.81 -6.84
CA ARG A 79 -17.61 36.10 -5.75
C ARG A 79 -17.46 37.58 -5.38
N PHE A 80 -18.17 38.47 -6.08
CA PHE A 80 -18.07 39.91 -5.90
C PHE A 80 -19.48 40.53 -5.87
N GLU A 81 -19.81 41.21 -4.77
CA GLU A 81 -21.15 41.77 -4.55
C GLU A 81 -21.49 42.85 -5.57
N VAL A 82 -22.73 42.82 -6.09
CA VAL A 82 -23.23 43.78 -7.08
C VAL A 82 -23.22 45.22 -6.55
N SER A 83 -23.39 45.40 -5.23
CA SER A 83 -23.27 46.67 -4.51
C SER A 83 -21.87 47.28 -4.63
N ALA A 84 -20.81 46.49 -4.46
CA ALA A 84 -19.42 46.94 -4.58
C ALA A 84 -19.02 47.22 -6.04
N ILE A 85 -19.55 46.45 -7.01
CA ILE A 85 -19.35 46.68 -8.45
C ILE A 85 -19.90 48.04 -8.89
N SER A 86 -20.98 48.51 -8.25
CA SER A 86 -21.60 49.80 -8.57
C SER A 86 -20.68 51.00 -8.28
N THR A 87 -19.72 50.84 -7.37
CA THR A 87 -18.72 51.87 -7.01
C THR A 87 -17.61 52.04 -8.06
N ILE A 88 -17.51 51.10 -9.01
CA ILE A 88 -16.51 51.12 -10.09
C ILE A 88 -17.12 51.83 -11.30
N SER A 89 -16.38 52.77 -11.90
CA SER A 89 -16.84 53.47 -13.11
C SER A 89 -17.04 52.47 -14.25
N GLY A 90 -18.06 52.68 -15.10
CA GLY A 90 -18.45 51.71 -16.13
C GLY A 90 -17.31 51.35 -17.09
N VAL A 91 -16.41 52.30 -17.32
CA VAL A 91 -15.25 52.15 -18.16
C VAL A 91 -14.16 51.27 -17.52
N LYS A 92 -13.92 51.43 -16.22
CA LYS A 92 -13.08 50.51 -15.44
C LYS A 92 -13.69 49.11 -15.39
N THR A 93 -15.02 48.98 -15.35
CA THR A 93 -15.72 47.69 -15.46
C THR A 93 -15.45 47.00 -16.80
N THR A 94 -15.48 47.72 -17.93
CA THR A 94 -15.18 47.14 -19.25
C THR A 94 -13.76 46.58 -19.32
N TYR A 95 -12.80 47.33 -18.80
CA TYR A 95 -11.41 46.89 -18.75
C TYR A 95 -11.26 45.64 -17.86
N LEU A 96 -11.82 45.65 -16.65
CA LEU A 96 -11.79 44.51 -15.74
C LEU A 96 -12.48 43.27 -16.33
N LEU A 97 -13.53 43.46 -17.12
CA LEU A 97 -14.18 42.38 -17.86
C LEU A 97 -13.26 41.81 -18.95
N ALA A 98 -12.54 42.66 -19.68
CA ALA A 98 -11.55 42.22 -20.66
C ALA A 98 -10.39 41.45 -20.00
N VAL A 99 -9.89 41.93 -18.85
CA VAL A 99 -8.89 41.21 -18.04
C VAL A 99 -9.44 39.86 -17.59
N ALA A 100 -10.66 39.82 -17.04
CA ALA A 100 -11.29 38.58 -16.59
C ALA A 100 -11.41 37.55 -17.73
N PHE A 101 -11.90 37.95 -18.90
CA PHE A 101 -12.00 37.05 -20.05
C PHE A 101 -10.64 36.62 -20.59
N LEU A 102 -9.66 37.52 -20.68
CA LEU A 102 -8.32 37.16 -21.14
C LEU A 102 -7.71 36.08 -20.25
N GLU A 103 -7.77 36.27 -18.93
CA GLU A 103 -7.19 35.31 -17.99
C GLU A 103 -7.97 33.99 -17.96
N ILE A 104 -9.31 34.02 -17.94
CA ILE A 104 -10.15 32.80 -18.02
C ILE A 104 -9.81 31.99 -19.29
N ILE A 105 -9.74 32.66 -20.45
CA ILE A 105 -9.40 32.01 -21.72
C ILE A 105 -7.97 31.48 -21.67
N ARG A 106 -7.02 32.24 -21.11
CA ARG A 106 -5.62 31.83 -20.98
C ARG A 106 -5.49 30.56 -20.15
N PHE A 107 -6.13 30.46 -18.99
CA PHE A 107 -6.07 29.25 -18.15
C PHE A 107 -6.86 28.07 -18.70
N SER A 108 -7.98 28.32 -19.40
CA SER A 108 -8.68 27.27 -20.14
C SER A 108 -7.85 26.73 -21.32
N SER A 109 -6.88 27.51 -21.81
CA SER A 109 -6.00 27.15 -22.92
C SER A 109 -4.67 26.57 -22.42
N ASN A 110 -4.36 25.32 -22.77
CA ASN A 110 -3.10 24.66 -22.36
C ASN A 110 -2.82 24.74 -20.83
N GLY A 111 -3.88 24.77 -20.02
CA GLY A 111 -3.81 24.87 -18.55
C GLY A 111 -3.21 26.17 -18.02
N GLY A 112 -2.95 27.19 -18.85
CA GLY A 112 -2.26 28.40 -18.43
C GLY A 112 -0.72 28.30 -18.46
N ILE A 113 -0.16 27.35 -19.21
CA ILE A 113 1.28 27.36 -19.54
C ILE A 113 1.56 28.37 -20.66
N LEU A 114 2.50 29.27 -20.40
CA LEU A 114 3.06 30.21 -21.37
C LEU A 114 4.34 29.61 -21.99
N ASN A 115 4.37 29.49 -23.31
CA ASN A 115 5.56 29.08 -24.06
C ASN A 115 6.59 30.21 -24.02
N ALA A 116 7.80 29.92 -23.54
CA ALA A 116 8.91 30.87 -23.67
C ALA A 116 9.38 30.92 -25.14
N GLY A 117 9.80 32.11 -25.60
CA GLY A 117 10.22 32.32 -27.00
C GLY A 117 11.37 31.41 -27.45
N HIS A 118 11.60 31.32 -28.76
CA HIS A 118 12.66 30.53 -29.40
C HIS A 118 14.02 30.70 -28.69
N GLY A 119 14.36 29.81 -27.75
CA GLY A 119 15.62 29.85 -27.00
C GLY A 119 15.53 29.47 -25.52
N SER A 120 14.34 29.45 -24.89
CA SER A 120 14.19 29.00 -23.50
C SER A 120 13.24 27.81 -23.40
N THR A 121 13.72 26.71 -22.84
CA THR A 121 12.96 25.47 -22.60
C THR A 121 12.09 25.53 -21.34
N ALA A 122 12.08 26.66 -20.61
CA ALA A 122 11.39 26.80 -19.34
C ALA A 122 9.94 27.29 -19.52
N SER A 123 8.97 26.38 -19.30
CA SER A 123 7.54 26.70 -19.22
C SER A 123 7.25 27.69 -18.09
N ARG A 124 6.51 28.78 -18.37
CA ARG A 124 6.13 29.78 -17.36
C ARG A 124 4.64 29.67 -17.02
N SER A 125 4.32 29.84 -15.75
CA SER A 125 2.93 29.89 -15.27
C SER A 125 2.27 31.23 -15.62
N ALA A 126 1.03 31.19 -16.12
CA ALA A 126 0.18 32.37 -16.29
C ALA A 126 -0.18 33.09 -14.99
N PHE A 127 0.00 32.45 -13.81
CA PHE A 127 -0.15 33.15 -12.52
C PHE A 127 0.79 34.36 -12.41
N ASN A 128 1.95 34.34 -13.07
CA ASN A 128 2.83 35.51 -13.12
C ASN A 128 2.08 36.73 -13.69
N CYS A 129 1.26 36.54 -14.72
CA CYS A 129 0.49 37.61 -15.34
C CYS A 129 -0.62 38.13 -14.42
N VAL A 130 -1.34 37.21 -13.76
CA VAL A 130 -2.44 37.58 -12.88
C VAL A 130 -1.97 38.33 -11.63
N PHE A 131 -0.82 37.93 -11.07
CA PHE A 131 -0.25 38.61 -9.92
C PHE A 131 0.38 39.97 -10.28
N GLU A 132 0.77 40.23 -11.54
CA GLU A 132 1.21 41.57 -11.96
C GLU A 132 0.11 42.63 -11.78
N TYR A 133 -1.17 42.28 -11.97
CA TYR A 133 -2.27 43.24 -11.78
C TYR A 133 -2.36 43.77 -10.33
N LEU A 134 -1.98 42.96 -9.34
CA LEU A 134 -2.00 43.35 -7.92
C LEU A 134 -0.79 44.18 -7.49
N LYS A 135 0.30 44.22 -8.27
CA LYS A 135 1.53 44.96 -7.92
C LYS A 135 1.42 46.47 -8.16
N SER A 136 0.29 46.96 -8.66
CA SER A 136 0.10 48.39 -8.93
C SER A 136 -0.06 49.18 -7.62
N PRO A 137 0.74 50.23 -7.38
CA PRO A 137 0.59 51.04 -6.16
C PRO A 137 -0.76 51.78 -6.16
N ASN A 138 -1.36 51.96 -4.97
CA ASN A 138 -2.58 52.78 -4.73
C ASN A 138 -3.88 52.30 -5.41
N LEU A 139 -4.14 51.00 -5.48
CA LEU A 139 -5.41 50.45 -5.96
C LEU A 139 -6.60 50.80 -5.03
N MET A 140 -7.73 51.23 -5.60
CA MET A 140 -8.99 51.34 -4.83
C MET A 140 -9.38 49.97 -4.25
N PRO A 141 -9.93 49.91 -3.01
CA PRO A 141 -10.30 48.64 -2.38
C PRO A 141 -11.24 47.77 -3.21
N SER A 142 -12.24 48.38 -3.88
CA SER A 142 -13.18 47.66 -4.76
C SER A 142 -12.51 47.06 -6.00
N VAL A 143 -11.53 47.75 -6.58
CA VAL A 143 -10.75 47.26 -7.73
C VAL A 143 -9.79 46.14 -7.29
N SER A 144 -9.13 46.28 -6.14
CA SER A 144 -8.27 45.23 -5.58
C SER A 144 -9.05 43.94 -5.25
N GLN A 145 -10.25 44.07 -4.68
CA GLN A 145 -11.15 42.94 -4.45
C GLN A 145 -11.60 42.28 -5.77
N CYS A 146 -11.95 43.08 -6.79
CA CYS A 146 -12.32 42.55 -8.10
C CYS A 146 -11.15 41.80 -8.77
N LEU A 147 -9.94 42.35 -8.74
CA LEU A 147 -8.74 41.69 -9.26
C LEU A 147 -8.45 40.39 -8.49
N THR A 148 -8.62 40.40 -7.17
CA THR A 148 -8.51 39.21 -6.33
C THR A 148 -9.53 38.13 -6.73
N ALA A 149 -10.78 38.53 -7.02
CA ALA A 149 -11.81 37.63 -7.53
C ALA A 149 -11.45 37.05 -8.91
N ILE A 150 -10.83 37.83 -9.81
CA ILE A 150 -10.29 37.33 -11.08
C ILE A 150 -9.24 36.25 -10.84
N ILE A 151 -8.35 36.41 -9.86
CA ILE A 151 -7.34 35.39 -9.52
C ILE A 151 -8.00 34.07 -9.10
N TYR A 152 -8.98 34.14 -8.20
CA TYR A 152 -9.70 32.95 -7.75
C TYR A 152 -10.48 32.29 -8.90
N ARG A 153 -11.08 33.09 -9.79
CA ARG A 153 -11.79 32.56 -10.96
C ARG A 153 -10.84 31.90 -11.96
N ALA A 154 -9.70 32.52 -12.23
CA ALA A 154 -8.64 31.94 -13.02
C ALA A 154 -8.13 30.62 -12.42
N PHE A 155 -7.94 30.57 -11.09
CA PHE A 155 -7.57 29.34 -10.40
C PHE A 155 -8.63 28.24 -10.54
N GLU A 156 -9.93 28.55 -10.35
CA GLU A 156 -11.02 27.60 -10.60
C GLU A 156 -10.98 27.05 -12.03
N THR A 157 -10.73 27.90 -13.04
CA THR A 157 -10.64 27.41 -14.43
C THR A 157 -9.47 26.47 -14.67
N VAL A 158 -8.35 26.62 -13.94
CA VAL A 158 -7.26 25.63 -13.95
C VAL A 158 -7.70 24.33 -13.31
N LEU A 159 -8.37 24.42 -12.17
CA LEU A 159 -8.87 23.25 -11.45
C LEU A 159 -9.85 22.43 -12.32
N ASP A 160 -10.77 23.10 -13.02
CA ASP A 160 -11.70 22.50 -13.97
C ASP A 160 -10.95 21.88 -15.17
N TRP A 161 -9.95 22.60 -15.72
CA TRP A 161 -9.12 22.10 -16.83
C TRP A 161 -8.35 20.83 -16.47
N LEU A 162 -7.87 20.73 -15.21
CA LEU A 162 -7.18 19.56 -14.67
C LEU A 162 -8.15 18.40 -14.40
N ASP A 163 -9.35 18.68 -13.86
CA ASP A 163 -10.37 17.66 -13.59
C ASP A 163 -10.91 17.02 -14.88
N ASP A 164 -11.19 17.83 -15.90
CA ASP A 164 -11.67 17.38 -17.21
C ASP A 164 -10.73 16.35 -17.86
N ARG A 165 -9.44 16.39 -17.50
CA ARG A 165 -8.40 15.52 -18.05
C ARG A 165 -7.90 14.48 -17.07
N ARG A 166 -8.56 14.29 -15.92
CA ARG A 166 -8.11 13.33 -14.88
C ARG A 166 -8.04 11.88 -15.40
N SER A 167 -8.90 11.53 -16.36
CA SER A 167 -8.97 10.19 -16.97
C SER A 167 -8.01 9.94 -18.12
N GLU A 168 -7.38 10.97 -18.68
CA GLU A 168 -6.51 10.86 -19.85
C GLU A 168 -5.15 10.27 -19.47
N THR A 169 -4.58 9.44 -20.36
CA THR A 169 -3.34 8.67 -20.13
C THR A 169 -2.25 9.03 -21.14
N GLY A 170 -1.01 8.58 -20.87
CA GLY A 170 0.14 8.82 -21.73
C GLY A 170 0.60 10.29 -21.71
N LYS A 171 0.94 10.83 -22.88
CA LYS A 171 1.51 12.18 -23.03
C LYS A 171 0.64 13.29 -22.41
N VAL A 172 -0.68 13.11 -22.37
CA VAL A 172 -1.58 14.12 -21.79
C VAL A 172 -1.57 14.10 -20.26
N ALA A 173 -1.31 12.95 -19.64
CA ALA A 173 -1.10 12.87 -18.19
C ALA A 173 0.23 13.55 -17.78
N GLU A 174 1.28 13.38 -18.58
CA GLU A 174 2.58 14.05 -18.37
C GLU A 174 2.45 15.57 -18.48
N THR A 175 1.73 16.07 -19.49
CA THR A 175 1.49 17.52 -19.62
C THR A 175 0.66 18.05 -18.45
N ARG A 176 -0.34 17.30 -17.98
CA ARG A 176 -1.14 17.64 -16.79
C ARG A 176 -0.28 17.75 -15.53
N GLU A 177 0.56 16.75 -15.26
CA GLU A 177 1.46 16.75 -14.09
C GLU A 177 2.52 17.86 -14.19
N SER A 178 3.07 18.08 -15.38
CA SER A 178 3.99 19.19 -15.66
C SER A 178 3.32 20.54 -15.39
N THR A 179 2.11 20.76 -15.91
CA THR A 179 1.31 21.97 -15.68
C THR A 179 1.09 22.22 -14.20
N LEU A 180 0.66 21.20 -13.48
CA LEU A 180 0.42 21.25 -12.04
C LEU A 180 1.70 21.63 -11.27
N SER A 181 2.83 21.02 -11.62
CA SER A 181 4.13 21.32 -11.01
C SER A 181 4.57 22.76 -11.29
N VAL A 182 4.40 23.26 -12.52
CA VAL A 182 4.77 24.63 -12.92
C VAL A 182 3.97 25.68 -12.16
N HIS A 183 2.65 25.47 -11.97
CA HIS A 183 1.82 26.36 -11.18
C HIS A 183 2.16 26.32 -9.69
N ALA A 184 2.35 25.13 -9.11
CA ALA A 184 2.79 24.98 -7.73
C ALA A 184 4.14 25.69 -7.49
N CYS A 185 5.12 25.46 -8.37
CA CYS A 185 6.42 26.12 -8.34
C CYS A 185 6.31 27.65 -8.42
N CYS A 186 5.38 28.18 -9.21
CA CYS A 186 5.11 29.62 -9.31
C CYS A 186 4.52 30.18 -8.00
N LEU A 187 3.54 29.50 -7.40
CA LEU A 187 2.95 29.89 -6.12
C LEU A 187 3.98 29.85 -4.99
N ILE A 188 4.85 28.82 -4.96
CA ILE A 188 5.96 28.69 -4.01
C ILE A 188 6.95 29.87 -4.15
N LYS A 189 7.28 30.28 -5.38
CA LYS A 189 8.12 31.47 -5.62
C LYS A 189 7.45 32.76 -5.16
N ASN A 190 6.12 32.84 -5.21
CA ASN A 190 5.40 34.04 -4.77
C ASN A 190 5.34 34.21 -3.25
N LEU A 191 5.70 33.18 -2.47
CA LEU A 191 5.84 33.30 -1.02
C LEU A 191 6.96 34.26 -0.60
N SER A 192 7.96 34.48 -1.47
CA SER A 192 9.04 35.45 -1.25
C SER A 192 8.75 36.85 -1.80
N GLN A 193 7.52 37.15 -2.24
CA GLN A 193 7.17 38.50 -2.71
C GLN A 193 7.12 39.50 -1.54
N ARG A 194 7.43 40.78 -1.79
CA ARG A 194 7.35 41.83 -0.74
C ARG A 194 5.90 42.18 -0.36
N ASP A 195 4.98 42.13 -1.31
CA ASP A 195 3.56 42.39 -1.11
C ASP A 195 2.90 41.29 -0.25
N GLU A 196 2.31 41.68 0.87
CA GLU A 196 1.66 40.77 1.82
C GLU A 196 0.37 40.16 1.26
N HIS A 197 -0.41 40.92 0.49
CA HIS A 197 -1.65 40.46 -0.12
C HIS A 197 -1.38 39.35 -1.15
N VAL A 198 -0.36 39.55 -2.00
CA VAL A 198 0.08 38.53 -2.97
C VAL A 198 0.59 37.27 -2.26
N ARG A 199 1.34 37.40 -1.16
CA ARG A 199 1.79 36.24 -0.35
C ARG A 199 0.60 35.48 0.22
N ASN A 200 -0.37 36.16 0.85
CA ASN A 200 -1.52 35.54 1.48
C ASN A 200 -2.42 34.81 0.47
N ILE A 201 -2.67 35.41 -0.70
CA ILE A 201 -3.38 34.73 -1.79
C ILE A 201 -2.60 33.49 -2.25
N SER A 202 -1.28 33.60 -2.41
CA SER A 202 -0.45 32.48 -2.85
C SER A 202 -0.49 31.30 -1.87
N VAL A 203 -0.46 31.56 -0.56
CA VAL A 203 -0.62 30.52 0.49
C VAL A 203 -1.98 29.83 0.39
N ASN A 204 -3.06 30.61 0.25
CA ASN A 204 -4.41 30.08 0.15
C ASN A 204 -4.61 29.20 -1.10
N LEU A 205 -4.13 29.66 -2.25
CA LEU A 205 -4.19 28.89 -3.51
C LEU A 205 -3.33 27.63 -3.42
N LEU A 206 -2.14 27.71 -2.81
CA LEU A 206 -1.25 26.57 -2.63
C LEU A 206 -1.86 25.50 -1.72
N ASN A 207 -2.55 25.89 -0.64
CA ASN A 207 -3.27 24.97 0.23
C ASN A 207 -4.44 24.30 -0.49
N GLN A 208 -5.24 25.04 -1.25
CA GLN A 208 -6.33 24.45 -2.05
C GLN A 208 -5.81 23.48 -3.12
N LEU A 209 -4.69 23.83 -3.76
CA LEU A 209 -4.03 22.98 -4.75
C LEU A 209 -3.50 21.69 -4.11
N LYS A 210 -2.88 21.79 -2.91
CA LYS A 210 -2.40 20.66 -2.11
C LYS A 210 -3.54 19.72 -1.69
N ASP A 211 -4.64 20.28 -1.18
CA ASP A 211 -5.78 19.49 -0.69
C ASP A 211 -6.48 18.75 -1.83
N ARG A 212 -6.54 19.35 -3.02
CA ARG A 212 -7.18 18.77 -4.20
C ARG A 212 -6.28 17.81 -4.97
N TYR A 213 -4.97 18.07 -4.98
CA TYR A 213 -3.96 17.28 -5.69
C TYR A 213 -2.76 16.96 -4.78
N PRO A 214 -2.88 15.97 -3.87
CA PRO A 214 -1.83 15.62 -2.93
C PRO A 214 -0.50 15.19 -3.56
N GLN A 215 -0.50 14.76 -4.83
CA GLN A 215 0.71 14.32 -5.55
C GLN A 215 1.77 15.44 -5.69
N ILE A 216 1.39 16.70 -5.57
CA ILE A 216 2.29 17.86 -5.68
C ILE A 216 3.31 17.89 -4.55
N ILE A 217 2.93 17.40 -3.38
CA ILE A 217 3.78 17.39 -2.18
C ILE A 217 5.04 16.53 -2.43
N LEU A 218 4.89 15.48 -3.24
CA LEU A 218 5.98 14.55 -3.60
C LEU A 218 6.69 14.92 -4.90
N ASN A 219 6.28 16.01 -5.57
CA ASN A 219 6.93 16.43 -6.81
C ASN A 219 8.34 16.98 -6.53
N SER A 220 9.34 16.41 -7.21
CA SER A 220 10.75 16.72 -6.98
C SER A 220 11.10 18.20 -7.19
N SER A 221 10.45 18.88 -8.14
CA SER A 221 10.70 20.29 -8.45
C SER A 221 10.12 21.22 -7.40
N CYS A 222 8.95 20.87 -6.85
CA CYS A 222 8.30 21.63 -5.78
C CYS A 222 9.10 21.51 -4.47
N LEU A 223 9.57 20.30 -4.14
CA LEU A 223 10.43 20.05 -2.99
C LEU A 223 11.79 20.76 -3.11
N ASP A 224 12.41 20.74 -4.30
CA ASP A 224 13.65 21.49 -4.56
C ASP A 224 13.44 22.98 -4.28
N LEU A 225 12.39 23.58 -4.86
CA LEU A 225 12.12 24.99 -4.64
C LEU A 225 11.89 25.32 -3.17
N LEU A 226 11.13 24.50 -2.42
CA LEU A 226 10.93 24.73 -0.99
C LEU A 226 12.25 24.62 -0.21
N LEU A 227 13.06 23.60 -0.48
CA LEU A 227 14.33 23.36 0.23
C LEU A 227 15.41 24.39 -0.11
N PHE A 228 15.50 24.83 -1.36
CA PHE A 228 16.48 25.83 -1.81
C PHE A 228 16.02 27.28 -1.53
N SER A 229 14.71 27.57 -1.53
CA SER A 229 14.20 28.93 -1.26
C SER A 229 14.30 29.33 0.21
N VAL A 230 14.34 28.38 1.14
CA VAL A 230 14.71 28.63 2.55
C VAL A 230 16.12 29.22 2.66
N LYS A 231 16.98 29.02 1.65
CA LYS A 231 18.42 29.27 1.68
C LYS A 231 18.88 30.43 0.81
N ASN A 232 18.12 30.79 -0.22
CA ASN A 232 18.44 31.97 -1.03
C ASN A 232 18.17 33.24 -0.21
N GLU A 233 19.22 33.80 0.39
CA GLU A 233 19.21 35.24 0.65
C GLU A 233 18.91 35.93 -0.67
N PRO A 234 17.95 36.88 -0.70
CA PRO A 234 17.68 37.63 -1.92
C PRO A 234 19.00 38.26 -2.38
N SER A 235 19.34 38.06 -3.64
CA SER A 235 20.52 38.63 -4.29
C SER A 235 20.72 40.08 -3.84
N SER A 236 21.95 40.40 -3.49
CA SER A 236 22.50 41.58 -2.78
C SER A 236 22.23 42.96 -3.39
N THR A 237 21.05 43.20 -3.95
CA THR A 237 20.65 44.46 -4.56
C THR A 237 19.33 44.90 -3.95
N LEU A 238 19.41 45.98 -3.17
CA LEU A 238 18.34 46.73 -2.48
C LEU A 238 17.94 46.22 -1.08
N VAL A 239 18.66 46.74 -0.07
CA VAL A 239 18.27 46.96 1.35
C VAL A 239 17.14 46.03 1.82
N SER A 240 17.51 44.86 2.35
CA SER A 240 16.57 43.88 2.90
C SER A 240 16.25 44.24 4.35
N ASP A 241 15.01 44.61 4.64
CA ASP A 241 14.49 44.70 6.01
C ASP A 241 14.65 43.32 6.71
N PRO A 242 15.42 43.23 7.82
CA PRO A 242 15.62 41.97 8.55
C PRO A 242 14.31 41.31 9.03
N ALA A 243 13.29 42.11 9.36
CA ALA A 243 12.00 41.59 9.83
C ALA A 243 11.22 40.88 8.71
N TRP A 244 11.24 41.45 7.51
CA TRP A 244 10.63 40.83 6.33
C TRP A 244 11.34 39.50 5.97
N VAL A 245 12.68 39.48 5.97
CA VAL A 245 13.45 38.25 5.69
C VAL A 245 13.14 37.15 6.72
N ALA A 246 13.03 37.51 8.00
CA ALA A 246 12.64 36.57 9.04
C ALA A 246 11.22 36.02 8.84
N THR A 247 10.28 36.88 8.45
CA THR A 247 8.88 36.49 8.18
C THR A 247 8.78 35.52 7.00
N VAL A 248 9.46 35.81 5.89
CA VAL A 248 9.50 34.93 4.71
C VAL A 248 10.15 33.60 5.05
N ARG A 249 11.27 33.60 5.79
CA ARG A 249 11.94 32.37 6.24
C ARG A 249 11.03 31.51 7.12
N SER A 250 10.35 32.11 8.08
CA SER A 250 9.36 31.45 8.94
C SER A 250 8.22 30.81 8.12
N LEU A 251 7.71 31.52 7.12
CA LEU A 251 6.64 31.03 6.25
C LEU A 251 7.08 29.80 5.42
N TYR A 252 8.28 29.84 4.83
CA TYR A 252 8.84 28.70 4.12
C TYR A 252 9.09 27.51 5.05
N GLN A 253 9.65 27.74 6.24
CA GLN A 253 9.88 26.69 7.24
C GLN A 253 8.58 26.02 7.69
N LYS A 254 7.53 26.81 7.96
CA LYS A 254 6.21 26.30 8.31
C LYS A 254 5.61 25.45 7.18
N THR A 255 5.62 25.99 5.95
CA THR A 255 5.07 25.30 4.77
C THR A 255 5.84 24.00 4.50
N LEU A 256 7.17 24.04 4.57
CA LEU A 256 8.04 22.86 4.41
C LEU A 256 7.73 21.80 5.47
N ARG A 257 7.63 22.20 6.74
CA ARG A 257 7.31 21.27 7.86
C ARG A 257 5.95 20.60 7.64
N GLU A 258 4.93 21.36 7.28
CA GLU A 258 3.59 20.84 7.02
C GLU A 258 3.60 19.88 5.82
N TRP A 259 4.30 20.21 4.74
CA TRP A 259 4.39 19.35 3.55
C TRP A 259 5.11 18.05 3.84
N ILE A 260 6.24 18.09 4.55
CA ILE A 260 7.00 16.90 4.93
C ILE A 260 6.19 16.00 5.88
N VAL A 261 5.50 16.56 6.88
CA VAL A 261 4.65 15.78 7.79
C VAL A 261 3.51 15.11 7.02
N VAL A 262 2.86 15.84 6.12
CA VAL A 262 1.78 15.27 5.29
C VAL A 262 2.32 14.20 4.34
N SER A 263 3.44 14.43 3.65
CA SER A 263 4.01 13.45 2.73
C SER A 263 4.47 12.18 3.45
N LEU A 264 5.11 12.31 4.62
CA LEU A 264 5.51 11.16 5.45
C LEU A 264 4.31 10.36 5.95
N SER A 265 3.17 11.02 6.21
CA SER A 265 1.96 10.31 6.63
C SER A 265 1.29 9.50 5.50
N HIS A 266 1.50 9.88 4.23
CA HIS A 266 0.90 9.26 3.06
C HIS A 266 1.82 8.26 2.36
N ALA A 267 3.08 8.63 2.15
CA ALA A 267 4.10 7.84 1.47
C ALA A 267 5.48 8.03 2.15
N PRO A 268 5.70 7.42 3.32
CA PRO A 268 6.95 7.56 4.07
C PRO A 268 8.18 7.04 3.32
N CYS A 269 8.15 5.88 2.66
CA CYS A 269 9.34 5.35 1.96
C CYS A 269 9.74 6.28 0.81
N THR A 270 8.78 6.68 -0.02
CA THR A 270 9.05 7.59 -1.14
C THR A 270 9.53 8.96 -0.68
N THR A 271 8.90 9.53 0.37
CA THR A 271 9.35 10.81 0.93
C THR A 271 10.79 10.71 1.46
N GLN A 272 11.12 9.64 2.19
CA GLN A 272 12.47 9.41 2.70
C GLN A 272 13.48 9.30 1.57
N GLY A 273 13.17 8.53 0.52
CA GLY A 273 14.02 8.39 -0.65
C GLY A 273 14.31 9.73 -1.35
N LEU A 274 13.27 10.54 -1.57
CA LEU A 274 13.40 11.87 -2.17
C LEU A 274 14.25 12.80 -1.31
N LEU A 275 14.00 12.87 0.00
CA LEU A 275 14.77 13.70 0.93
C LEU A 275 16.24 13.28 0.96
N GLN A 276 16.52 11.97 1.04
CA GLN A 276 17.88 11.44 1.02
C GLN A 276 18.60 11.81 -0.26
N GLU A 277 17.96 11.67 -1.43
CA GLU A 277 18.54 12.05 -2.72
C GLU A 277 18.85 13.56 -2.79
N LYS A 278 17.97 14.41 -2.25
CA LYS A 278 18.23 15.86 -2.16
C LYS A 278 19.40 16.17 -1.23
N LEU A 279 19.53 15.46 -0.11
CA LEU A 279 20.67 15.58 0.80
C LEU A 279 21.99 15.08 0.16
N CYS A 280 21.95 14.00 -0.64
CA CYS A 280 23.12 13.55 -1.40
C CYS A 280 23.61 14.65 -2.37
N LYS A 281 22.68 15.26 -3.14
CA LYS A 281 22.99 16.41 -4.01
C LYS A 281 23.51 17.61 -3.23
N TRP A 282 23.00 17.83 -2.02
CA TRP A 282 23.48 18.86 -1.11
C TRP A 282 24.95 18.66 -0.74
N ASN A 283 25.33 17.44 -0.36
CA ASN A 283 26.69 17.11 0.06
C ASN A 283 27.72 17.27 -1.07
N THR A 284 27.32 17.09 -2.34
CA THR A 284 28.19 17.38 -3.49
C THR A 284 28.41 18.88 -3.75
N TRP A 285 27.53 19.76 -3.26
CA TRP A 285 27.63 21.21 -3.47
C TRP A 285 28.36 21.86 -2.29
N GLN A 286 29.69 21.92 -2.34
CA GLN A 286 30.55 22.55 -1.34
C GLN A 286 30.24 24.06 -1.12
N LYS A 287 29.28 24.39 -0.24
CA LYS A 287 29.23 25.69 0.47
C LYS A 287 28.99 25.45 1.96
N THR A 288 29.96 25.87 2.77
CA THR A 288 30.34 25.29 4.07
C THR A 288 29.54 25.71 5.31
N HIS A 289 28.42 26.46 5.21
CA HIS A 289 27.77 27.00 6.42
C HIS A 289 26.22 26.91 6.59
N PRO A 290 25.35 26.60 5.60
CA PRO A 290 23.89 26.58 5.82
C PRO A 290 23.25 25.18 5.94
N THR A 291 24.03 24.14 6.27
CA THR A 291 23.52 22.75 6.39
C THR A 291 22.83 22.50 7.73
N LYS A 292 23.21 23.22 8.80
CA LYS A 292 22.73 22.95 10.16
C LYS A 292 21.24 23.24 10.35
N ASP A 293 20.73 24.36 9.85
CA ASP A 293 19.35 24.81 10.13
C ASP A 293 18.27 23.94 9.46
N VAL A 294 18.55 23.39 8.27
CA VAL A 294 17.61 22.49 7.59
C VAL A 294 17.74 21.07 8.12
N VAL A 295 18.95 20.62 8.45
CA VAL A 295 19.17 19.32 9.12
C VAL A 295 18.53 19.33 10.51
N SER A 296 18.63 20.43 11.27
CA SER A 296 17.96 20.57 12.56
C SER A 296 16.44 20.55 12.41
N LEU A 297 15.89 21.32 11.46
CA LEU A 297 14.46 21.35 11.18
C LEU A 297 13.91 19.99 10.74
N LEU A 298 14.68 19.23 9.94
CA LEU A 298 14.32 17.86 9.55
C LEU A 298 14.44 16.88 10.74
N SER A 299 15.44 17.06 11.61
CA SER A 299 15.62 16.20 12.79
C SER A 299 14.54 16.41 13.87
N GLU A 300 13.91 17.59 13.92
CA GLU A 300 12.82 17.91 14.84
C GLU A 300 11.45 17.34 14.41
N ILE A 301 11.31 16.85 13.18
CA ILE A 301 10.06 16.28 12.69
C ILE A 301 9.99 14.82 13.15
N LYS A 302 9.17 14.56 14.17
CA LYS A 302 8.84 13.20 14.63
C LYS A 302 7.54 12.72 13.97
N ILE A 303 7.57 11.52 13.39
CA ILE A 303 6.36 10.82 12.94
C ILE A 303 5.90 9.96 14.12
N GLY A 304 4.96 10.48 14.90
CA GLY A 304 4.33 9.72 15.98
C GLY A 304 2.87 9.41 15.65
N THR A 305 2.34 8.32 16.19
CA THR A 305 0.91 7.98 16.24
C THR A 305 0.11 8.88 17.20
N GLY A 306 0.63 10.07 17.51
CA GLY A 306 0.00 11.06 18.36
C GLY A 306 -1.26 11.65 17.73
N LYS A 307 -2.20 12.02 18.59
CA LYS A 307 -3.45 12.77 18.36
C LYS A 307 -3.25 14.17 17.75
N ASP A 308 -2.27 14.38 16.88
CA ASP A 308 -2.02 15.67 16.24
C ASP A 308 -2.89 15.82 14.98
N ASN A 309 -3.95 16.60 15.20
CA ASN A 309 -5.11 16.88 14.34
C ASN A 309 -4.78 17.82 13.17
N CYS A 310 -3.97 17.42 12.19
CA CYS A 310 -3.78 18.23 10.97
C CYS A 310 -4.35 17.60 9.69
N CYS A 311 -4.69 16.30 9.67
CA CYS A 311 -5.21 15.67 8.45
C CYS A 311 -6.20 14.55 8.79
N THR A 312 -7.46 14.76 8.43
CA THR A 312 -8.59 13.82 8.57
C THR A 312 -8.53 12.74 7.49
N GLY A 313 -8.15 11.51 7.86
CA GLY A 313 -8.15 10.33 6.98
C GLY A 313 -7.30 9.17 7.55
N THR A 314 -7.56 7.93 7.12
CA THR A 314 -6.70 6.77 7.42
C THR A 314 -5.31 6.96 6.82
N LYS A 315 -4.34 7.38 7.64
CA LYS A 315 -2.95 7.62 7.23
C LYS A 315 -2.24 6.28 6.94
N THR A 316 -1.54 6.20 5.82
CA THR A 316 -0.76 5.02 5.42
C THR A 316 0.36 4.72 6.43
N ALA A 317 0.93 5.75 7.06
CA ALA A 317 1.91 5.62 8.14
C ALA A 317 1.37 4.92 9.41
N ASN A 318 0.05 4.73 9.56
CA ASN A 318 -0.50 3.96 10.68
C ASN A 318 -0.41 2.45 10.43
N ILE A 319 -0.05 2.01 9.23
CA ILE A 319 0.07 0.59 8.87
C ILE A 319 1.49 0.12 9.29
N PRO A 320 1.60 -0.85 10.23
CA PRO A 320 2.90 -1.30 10.74
C PRO A 320 3.86 -1.81 9.66
N ALA A 321 3.35 -2.52 8.65
CA ALA A 321 4.17 -2.98 7.53
C ALA A 321 4.83 -1.81 6.77
N VAL A 322 4.09 -0.73 6.53
CA VAL A 322 4.61 0.47 5.82
C VAL A 322 5.69 1.15 6.65
N MET A 323 5.49 1.27 7.96
CA MET A 323 6.49 1.87 8.86
C MET A 323 7.76 1.02 8.93
N ALA A 324 7.65 -0.31 8.92
CA ALA A 324 8.79 -1.20 8.84
C ALA A 324 9.54 -1.03 7.50
N SER A 325 8.83 -0.91 6.37
CA SER A 325 9.44 -0.60 5.07
C SER A 325 10.06 0.80 5.03
N ALA A 326 9.49 1.77 5.74
CA ALA A 326 10.04 3.12 5.84
C ALA A 326 11.35 3.14 6.64
N ALA A 327 11.45 2.33 7.70
CA ALA A 327 12.69 2.09 8.44
C ALA A 327 13.75 1.42 7.55
N ALA A 328 13.36 0.41 6.76
CA ALA A 328 14.27 -0.20 5.79
C ALA A 328 14.77 0.83 4.75
N ALA A 329 13.88 1.68 4.25
CA ALA A 329 14.22 2.76 3.32
C ALA A 329 15.10 3.85 3.95
N SER A 330 14.99 4.08 5.26
CA SER A 330 15.88 4.98 6.00
C SER A 330 17.26 4.38 6.24
N GLY A 331 17.46 3.09 5.97
CA GLY A 331 18.73 2.37 6.14
C GLY A 331 19.00 1.95 7.59
N GLU A 332 17.98 1.94 8.44
CA GLU A 332 18.06 1.48 9.83
C GLU A 332 18.07 -0.04 9.90
N ASN A 333 18.96 -0.63 10.70
CA ASN A 333 18.97 -2.06 11.01
C ASN A 333 18.02 -2.32 12.18
N LEU A 334 16.71 -2.24 11.95
CA LEU A 334 15.71 -2.45 13.00
C LEU A 334 15.24 -3.90 13.03
N THR A 335 14.93 -4.39 14.22
CA THR A 335 14.05 -5.55 14.32
C THR A 335 12.66 -5.10 13.88
N VAL A 336 12.00 -5.83 12.98
CA VAL A 336 10.67 -5.51 12.37
C VAL A 336 9.56 -5.19 13.39
N THR A 337 9.83 -5.40 14.68
CA THR A 337 8.91 -5.38 15.81
C THR A 337 8.88 -4.05 16.60
N GLU A 338 9.79 -3.09 16.34
CA GLU A 338 9.88 -1.81 17.07
C GLU A 338 9.24 -0.60 16.32
N ALA A 339 8.51 -0.85 15.24
CA ALA A 339 8.08 0.14 14.23
C ALA A 339 7.10 1.26 14.69
N PHE A 340 6.84 1.43 15.99
CA PHE A 340 5.82 2.36 16.50
C PHE A 340 6.30 3.77 16.83
N ASN A 341 7.59 3.99 17.01
CA ASN A 341 8.18 5.30 17.33
C ASN A 341 9.51 5.50 16.58
N LEU A 342 9.46 5.70 15.26
CA LEU A 342 10.69 6.00 14.53
C LEU A 342 10.97 7.51 14.43
N GLU A 343 12.21 7.88 14.75
CA GLU A 343 12.85 9.10 14.28
C GLU A 343 13.37 8.90 12.84
N VAL A 344 12.48 8.52 11.90
CA VAL A 344 12.86 8.08 10.53
C VAL A 344 13.78 9.09 9.81
N LEU A 345 13.65 10.38 10.12
CA LEU A 345 14.41 11.45 9.47
C LEU A 345 15.85 11.58 9.95
N SER A 346 16.17 11.29 11.23
CA SER A 346 17.56 11.36 11.71
C SER A 346 18.40 10.24 11.10
N THR A 347 17.84 9.02 11.05
CA THR A 347 18.45 7.88 10.35
C THR A 347 18.58 8.12 8.84
N GLY A 348 17.59 8.77 8.22
CA GLY A 348 17.64 9.15 6.80
C GLY A 348 18.83 10.05 6.44
N ILE A 349 19.25 10.96 7.32
CA ILE A 349 20.41 11.85 7.09
C ILE A 349 21.72 11.04 7.07
N VAL A 350 21.87 10.07 7.99
CA VAL A 350 23.03 9.16 8.01
C VAL A 350 23.06 8.34 6.72
N SER A 351 21.92 7.82 6.28
CA SER A 351 21.82 7.04 5.05
C SER A 351 22.10 7.84 3.77
N ALA A 352 21.74 9.13 3.72
CA ALA A 352 22.15 9.99 2.61
C ALA A 352 23.69 10.13 2.52
N THR A 353 24.37 10.16 3.66
CA THR A 353 25.84 10.15 3.71
C THR A 353 26.41 8.84 3.20
N VAL A 354 25.83 7.70 3.63
CA VAL A 354 26.21 6.37 3.14
C VAL A 354 26.04 6.25 1.61
N LYS A 355 24.90 6.72 1.07
CA LYS A 355 24.67 6.76 -0.39
C LYS A 355 25.70 7.61 -1.13
N SER A 356 26.05 8.77 -0.57
CA SER A 356 27.09 9.64 -1.12
C SER A 356 28.47 8.98 -1.10
N ASN A 357 28.78 8.19 -0.07
CA ASN A 357 30.05 7.44 -0.01
C ASN A 357 30.13 6.40 -1.12
N TYR A 358 29.09 5.58 -1.32
CA TYR A 358 29.08 4.59 -2.40
C TYR A 358 29.13 5.24 -3.80
N ALA A 359 28.42 6.36 -4.01
CA ALA A 359 28.55 7.14 -5.24
C ALA A 359 29.98 7.67 -5.43
N GLY A 360 30.62 8.13 -4.35
CA GLY A 360 32.01 8.57 -4.32
C GLY A 360 33.02 7.44 -4.59
N GLU A 361 32.77 6.23 -4.08
CA GLU A 361 33.57 5.03 -4.33
C GLU A 361 33.57 4.68 -5.83
N ILE A 362 32.40 4.60 -6.46
CA ILE A 362 32.30 4.32 -7.90
C ILE A 362 32.97 5.42 -8.74
N ALA A 363 32.76 6.70 -8.37
CA ALA A 363 33.44 7.81 -9.02
C ALA A 363 34.97 7.77 -8.81
N GLY A 364 35.44 7.29 -7.65
CA GLY A 364 36.84 7.06 -7.35
C GLY A 364 37.43 5.94 -8.18
N MET A 365 36.76 4.78 -8.24
CA MET A 365 37.17 3.64 -9.07
C MET A 365 37.26 4.03 -10.55
N ARG A 366 36.30 4.83 -11.05
CA ARG A 366 36.33 5.37 -12.43
C ARG A 366 37.57 6.22 -12.67
N ARG A 367 37.85 7.18 -11.78
CA ARG A 367 39.04 8.05 -11.88
C ARG A 367 40.36 7.27 -11.81
N ILE A 368 40.43 6.24 -10.96
CA ILE A 368 41.63 5.39 -10.85
C ILE A 368 41.84 4.61 -12.16
N TYR A 369 40.79 4.03 -12.73
CA TYR A 369 40.89 3.30 -13.99
C TYR A 369 41.30 4.20 -15.16
N GLU A 370 40.70 5.40 -15.25
CA GLU A 370 41.08 6.42 -16.23
C GLU A 370 42.53 6.90 -16.03
N GLY A 371 43.00 7.00 -14.78
CA GLY A 371 44.37 7.39 -14.44
C GLY A 371 45.43 6.31 -14.69
N ILE A 372 45.05 5.03 -14.73
CA ILE A 372 45.97 3.89 -14.99
C ILE A 372 46.09 3.60 -16.51
N GLY A 373 45.31 4.27 -17.36
CA GLY A 373 45.46 4.17 -18.82
C GLY A 373 44.85 2.91 -19.46
N GLY A 374 43.82 2.31 -18.83
CA GLY A 374 43.11 1.15 -19.37
C GLY A 374 43.95 -0.14 -19.28
N LEU A 375 43.62 -1.00 -18.30
CA LEU A 375 44.36 -2.24 -18.08
C LEU A 375 44.11 -3.25 -19.22
N ASP A 376 45.19 -3.78 -19.81
CA ASP A 376 45.12 -4.91 -20.74
C ASP A 376 44.51 -6.16 -20.07
N SER A 377 43.66 -6.86 -20.82
CA SER A 377 42.77 -7.96 -20.40
C SER A 377 43.42 -9.19 -19.74
N ASN A 378 44.75 -9.23 -19.55
CA ASN A 378 45.47 -10.43 -19.16
C ASN A 378 45.74 -10.58 -17.64
N PHE A 379 45.32 -9.61 -16.81
CA PHE A 379 45.62 -9.65 -15.36
C PHE A 379 44.54 -10.29 -14.47
N LEU A 380 43.38 -10.70 -15.00
CA LEU A 380 42.27 -11.25 -14.20
C LEU A 380 42.35 -12.77 -13.93
N THR A 381 43.45 -13.45 -14.28
CA THR A 381 43.67 -14.87 -13.98
C THR A 381 44.65 -15.15 -12.83
N MET A 382 45.25 -14.13 -12.20
CA MET A 382 46.13 -14.34 -11.04
C MET A 382 45.48 -13.89 -9.73
N GLY A 383 44.68 -14.81 -9.17
CA GLY A 383 44.16 -14.75 -7.80
C GLY A 383 44.05 -16.13 -7.16
N ASN A 384 44.81 -17.13 -7.63
CA ASN A 384 44.96 -18.42 -6.95
C ASN A 384 46.43 -18.58 -6.57
N GLY A 385 46.70 -18.61 -5.26
CA GLY A 385 48.05 -18.84 -4.75
C GLY A 385 48.57 -20.22 -5.13
N ARG A 386 49.77 -20.26 -5.73
CA ARG A 386 50.79 -21.30 -5.54
C ARG A 386 52.12 -20.87 -6.17
N ASN A 387 53.19 -21.05 -5.39
CA ASN A 387 54.59 -20.75 -5.69
C ASN A 387 55.09 -21.38 -6.99
N LEU A 388 56.03 -20.70 -7.68
CA LEU A 388 57.38 -21.18 -8.05
C LEU A 388 58.09 -20.16 -8.98
N ASP A 389 59.25 -19.68 -8.52
CA ASP A 389 60.49 -19.19 -9.17
C ASP A 389 60.52 -18.42 -10.52
N PRO A 390 61.47 -17.47 -10.70
CA PRO A 390 61.45 -16.48 -11.78
C PRO A 390 62.21 -16.96 -13.05
N PRO A 391 61.85 -16.47 -14.26
CA PRO A 391 62.75 -16.53 -15.39
C PRO A 391 63.35 -15.16 -15.77
N THR A 392 64.62 -15.24 -16.10
CA THR A 392 65.61 -14.27 -16.58
C THR A 392 65.18 -13.53 -17.86
N PRO A 393 65.65 -12.30 -18.13
CA PRO A 393 65.18 -11.49 -19.25
C PRO A 393 65.95 -11.78 -20.55
N GLY A 394 65.23 -11.93 -21.66
CA GLY A 394 65.83 -12.05 -22.98
C GLY A 394 64.83 -11.99 -24.14
N SER A 395 65.06 -11.02 -25.01
CA SER A 395 64.60 -10.91 -26.41
C SER A 395 63.23 -10.29 -26.70
N ILE A 396 63.33 -9.00 -27.04
CA ILE A 396 62.44 -8.19 -27.86
C ILE A 396 62.18 -8.90 -29.21
N ALA A 397 60.91 -9.11 -29.55
CA ALA A 397 60.46 -9.24 -30.93
C ALA A 397 59.12 -8.50 -31.07
N ILE A 398 59.18 -7.44 -31.87
CA ILE A 398 58.07 -6.57 -32.25
C ILE A 398 57.15 -7.36 -33.18
N VAL A 399 55.88 -7.51 -32.80
CA VAL A 399 54.78 -7.84 -33.73
C VAL A 399 53.71 -6.79 -33.50
N GLN A 400 53.59 -5.88 -34.48
CA GLN A 400 52.43 -5.00 -34.65
C GLN A 400 51.23 -5.81 -35.17
N ASP A 401 50.04 -5.31 -34.86
CA ASP A 401 48.70 -5.77 -35.23
C ASP A 401 48.06 -6.90 -34.41
N SER A 402 47.42 -6.48 -33.32
CA SER A 402 45.99 -6.76 -33.15
C SER A 402 45.34 -5.59 -32.40
N GLN A 403 44.21 -5.09 -32.89
CA GLN A 403 43.37 -4.14 -32.16
C GLN A 403 42.89 -4.79 -30.86
N THR A 404 43.61 -4.59 -29.77
CA THR A 404 43.11 -4.88 -28.41
C THR A 404 42.00 -3.88 -28.12
N LYS A 405 40.74 -4.31 -28.22
CA LYS A 405 39.61 -3.53 -27.71
C LYS A 405 39.82 -3.37 -26.20
N SER A 406 40.17 -2.18 -25.73
CA SER A 406 40.12 -1.87 -24.31
C SER A 406 38.68 -2.07 -23.85
N VAL A 407 38.46 -3.07 -22.99
CA VAL A 407 37.15 -3.30 -22.38
C VAL A 407 36.80 -2.06 -21.58
N SER A 408 35.63 -1.48 -21.82
CA SER A 408 35.24 -0.30 -21.08
C SER A 408 35.19 -0.62 -19.58
N PHE A 409 35.72 0.27 -18.74
CA PHE A 409 35.64 0.17 -17.26
C PHE A 409 34.24 -0.25 -16.77
N ARG A 410 33.24 0.29 -17.45
CA ARG A 410 31.81 0.04 -17.28
C ARG A 410 31.45 -1.43 -17.45
N GLU A 411 31.82 -2.04 -18.58
CA GLU A 411 31.53 -3.45 -18.84
C GLU A 411 32.20 -4.37 -17.81
N LEU A 412 33.42 -4.03 -17.38
CA LEU A 412 34.15 -4.81 -16.36
C LEU A 412 33.42 -4.80 -15.01
N LEU A 413 33.00 -3.62 -14.52
CA LEU A 413 32.26 -3.53 -13.27
C LEU A 413 30.85 -4.13 -13.37
N LEU A 414 30.16 -3.95 -14.50
CA LEU A 414 28.85 -4.57 -14.72
C LEU A 414 28.96 -6.10 -14.64
N VAL A 415 29.93 -6.70 -15.32
CA VAL A 415 30.17 -8.15 -15.27
C VAL A 415 30.52 -8.60 -13.85
N ARG A 416 31.36 -7.84 -13.14
CA ARG A 416 31.72 -8.13 -11.74
C ARG A 416 30.50 -8.14 -10.82
N PHE A 417 29.68 -7.09 -10.84
CA PHE A 417 28.51 -7.01 -9.96
C PHE A 417 27.43 -8.03 -10.33
N VAL A 418 27.21 -8.29 -11.63
CA VAL A 418 26.34 -9.38 -12.08
C VAL A 418 26.80 -10.72 -11.52
N HIS A 419 28.10 -11.03 -11.60
CA HIS A 419 28.65 -12.29 -11.07
C HIS A 419 28.51 -12.40 -9.54
N LEU A 420 28.79 -11.32 -8.80
CA LEU A 420 28.63 -11.29 -7.34
C LEU A 420 27.17 -11.49 -6.91
N LEU A 421 26.23 -10.81 -7.56
CA LEU A 421 24.79 -10.98 -7.28
C LEU A 421 24.30 -12.40 -7.61
N GLN A 422 24.77 -12.99 -8.71
CA GLN A 422 24.49 -14.38 -9.03
C GLN A 422 25.05 -15.36 -7.99
N LYS A 423 26.24 -15.08 -7.44
CA LYS A 423 26.80 -15.89 -6.35
C LYS A 423 25.87 -15.91 -5.12
N PHE A 424 25.29 -14.77 -4.76
CA PHE A 424 24.32 -14.71 -3.65
C PHE A 424 23.04 -15.51 -3.94
N VAL A 425 22.55 -15.49 -5.19
CA VAL A 425 21.41 -16.35 -5.60
C VAL A 425 21.75 -17.82 -5.43
N ASN A 426 22.93 -18.26 -5.91
CA ASN A 426 23.35 -19.66 -5.79
C ASN A 426 23.50 -20.10 -4.33
N ILE A 427 24.02 -19.23 -3.44
CA ILE A 427 24.13 -19.51 -1.99
C ILE A 427 22.73 -19.66 -1.37
N ALA A 428 21.78 -18.82 -1.77
CA ALA A 428 20.40 -18.92 -1.28
C ALA A 428 19.71 -20.20 -1.75
N GLU A 429 19.94 -20.62 -3.00
CA GLU A 429 19.40 -21.87 -3.56
C GLU A 429 19.97 -23.12 -2.89
N THR A 430 21.24 -23.11 -2.48
CA THR A 430 21.85 -24.21 -1.71
C THR A 430 21.43 -24.22 -0.24
N GLY A 431 20.61 -23.25 0.20
CA GLY A 431 20.09 -23.16 1.55
C GLY A 431 21.05 -22.52 2.56
N ALA A 432 22.25 -22.12 2.16
CA ALA A 432 23.23 -21.48 3.04
C ALA A 432 22.84 -20.04 3.40
N GLU A 433 23.28 -19.57 4.56
CA GLU A 433 23.05 -18.19 5.00
C GLU A 433 23.92 -17.21 4.20
N VAL A 434 23.30 -16.12 3.74
CA VAL A 434 23.97 -15.03 3.04
C VAL A 434 24.41 -13.99 4.06
N ASP A 435 25.69 -13.61 4.01
CA ASP A 435 26.21 -12.52 4.84
C ASP A 435 25.51 -11.19 4.52
N LYS A 436 24.83 -10.63 5.54
CA LYS A 436 24.06 -9.38 5.45
C LYS A 436 24.93 -8.21 4.99
N SER A 437 26.15 -8.11 5.50
CA SER A 437 27.01 -6.93 5.30
C SER A 437 27.52 -6.84 3.87
N SER A 438 28.11 -7.93 3.35
CA SER A 438 28.59 -8.01 1.97
C SER A 438 27.46 -7.91 0.94
N PHE A 439 26.29 -8.47 1.22
CA PHE A 439 25.13 -8.34 0.33
C PHE A 439 24.67 -6.88 0.20
N ARG A 440 24.56 -6.17 1.33
CA ARG A 440 24.16 -4.75 1.36
C ARG A 440 25.17 -3.84 0.67
N GLU A 441 26.45 -4.06 0.89
CA GLU A 441 27.53 -3.30 0.24
C GLU A 441 27.50 -3.50 -1.29
N THR A 442 27.43 -4.76 -1.74
CA THR A 442 27.41 -5.11 -3.17
C THR A 442 26.21 -4.48 -3.87
N CYS A 443 25.01 -4.58 -3.28
CA CYS A 443 23.80 -3.99 -3.87
C CYS A 443 23.88 -2.45 -3.91
N SER A 444 24.48 -1.82 -2.90
CA SER A 444 24.65 -0.36 -2.83
C SER A 444 25.64 0.16 -3.87
N GLN A 445 26.79 -0.51 -4.03
CA GLN A 445 27.79 -0.19 -5.06
C GLN A 445 27.23 -0.40 -6.48
N ALA A 446 26.52 -1.51 -6.72
CA ALA A 446 25.86 -1.77 -7.99
C ALA A 446 24.81 -0.69 -8.34
N SER A 447 24.05 -0.21 -7.35
CA SER A 447 23.06 0.85 -7.54
C SER A 447 23.70 2.21 -7.81
N ALA A 448 24.79 2.52 -7.12
CA ALA A 448 25.59 3.71 -7.38
C ALA A 448 26.16 3.71 -8.82
N LEU A 449 26.62 2.54 -9.30
CA LEU A 449 27.07 2.38 -10.68
C LEU A 449 25.96 2.68 -11.68
N LEU A 450 24.76 2.11 -11.49
CA LEU A 450 23.60 2.36 -12.34
C LEU A 450 23.23 3.86 -12.40
N LEU A 451 23.21 4.55 -11.26
CA LEU A 451 22.82 5.96 -11.19
C LEU A 451 23.88 6.91 -11.76
N SER A 452 25.16 6.55 -11.70
CA SER A 452 26.29 7.36 -12.19
C SER A 452 26.38 7.50 -13.72
N ASP A 453 25.50 6.81 -14.46
CA ASP A 453 25.76 6.41 -15.84
C ASP A 453 24.53 6.49 -16.76
N MET A 454 23.47 7.15 -16.31
CA MET A 454 22.20 7.35 -17.05
C MET A 454 22.33 8.31 -18.26
N GLY A 455 23.55 8.58 -18.74
CA GLY A 455 23.87 9.59 -19.74
C GLY A 455 24.59 9.12 -21.01
N SER A 456 24.97 7.85 -21.18
CA SER A 456 25.66 7.41 -22.41
C SER A 456 25.44 5.96 -22.87
N ASP A 457 25.39 5.82 -24.20
CA ASP A 457 25.60 4.66 -25.09
C ASP A 457 24.62 3.47 -25.10
N SER A 458 24.05 3.22 -26.29
CA SER A 458 23.02 2.24 -26.63
C SER A 458 23.43 0.76 -26.59
N LYS A 459 24.73 0.43 -26.51
CA LYS A 459 25.23 -0.96 -26.47
C LYS A 459 25.29 -1.58 -25.06
N SER A 460 25.19 -0.75 -24.02
CA SER A 460 25.29 -1.16 -22.61
C SER A 460 23.96 -1.55 -21.96
N VAL A 461 22.85 -1.37 -22.68
CA VAL A 461 21.48 -1.43 -22.15
C VAL A 461 21.10 -2.82 -21.63
N GLU A 462 21.56 -3.88 -22.29
CA GLU A 462 21.23 -5.26 -21.89
C GLU A 462 21.87 -5.65 -20.55
N SER A 463 23.16 -5.33 -20.37
CA SER A 463 23.89 -5.59 -19.12
C SER A 463 23.34 -4.75 -17.96
N ILE A 464 22.93 -3.50 -18.22
CA ILE A 464 22.27 -2.63 -17.24
C ILE A 464 20.91 -3.21 -16.82
N THR A 465 20.13 -3.68 -17.79
CA THR A 465 18.83 -4.32 -17.53
C THR A 465 19.01 -5.60 -16.72
N LYS A 466 20.03 -6.40 -17.03
CA LYS A 466 20.38 -7.61 -16.27
C LYS A 466 20.78 -7.30 -14.83
N LEU A 467 21.59 -6.26 -14.61
CA LEU A 467 21.97 -5.84 -13.27
C LEU A 467 20.76 -5.33 -12.47
N LEU A 468 19.92 -4.49 -13.09
CA LEU A 468 18.69 -3.99 -12.49
C LEU A 468 17.74 -5.13 -12.10
N ARG A 469 17.58 -6.13 -12.97
CA ARG A 469 16.81 -7.34 -12.70
C ARG A 469 17.37 -8.09 -11.50
N LEU A 470 18.69 -8.32 -11.43
CA LEU A 470 19.29 -9.00 -10.28
C LEU A 470 19.08 -8.23 -8.96
N LEU A 471 19.17 -6.90 -8.97
CA LEU A 471 18.88 -6.07 -7.79
C LEU A 471 17.41 -6.18 -7.33
N CYS A 472 16.48 -6.50 -8.24
CA CYS A 472 15.07 -6.75 -7.89
C CYS A 472 14.83 -8.19 -7.41
N TRP A 473 15.47 -9.17 -8.05
CA TRP A 473 15.22 -10.60 -7.80
C TRP A 473 16.03 -11.20 -6.65
N CYS A 474 17.27 -10.73 -6.38
CA CYS A 474 18.10 -11.29 -5.30
C CYS A 474 17.40 -11.27 -3.93
N PRO A 475 16.75 -10.17 -3.48
CA PRO A 475 15.98 -10.17 -2.23
C PRO A 475 14.84 -11.20 -2.22
N ALA A 476 14.21 -11.47 -3.36
CA ALA A 476 13.13 -12.47 -3.48
C ALA A 476 13.65 -13.91 -3.43
N TYR A 477 14.85 -14.18 -3.98
CA TYR A 477 15.50 -15.49 -3.88
C TYR A 477 15.94 -15.82 -2.45
N ILE A 478 16.52 -14.84 -1.74
CA ILE A 478 17.00 -15.01 -0.35
C ILE A 478 15.83 -15.03 0.63
N LEU A 479 14.83 -14.16 0.44
CA LEU A 479 13.58 -14.07 1.20
C LEU A 479 13.74 -14.01 2.72
N THR A 480 14.74 -13.28 3.21
CA THR A 480 14.91 -12.97 4.64
C THR A 480 14.60 -11.49 4.91
N PRO A 481 14.24 -11.11 6.15
CA PRO A 481 13.98 -9.71 6.50
C PRO A 481 15.16 -8.79 6.14
N ASN A 482 16.39 -9.23 6.45
CA ASN A 482 17.62 -8.51 6.17
C ASN A 482 17.86 -8.27 4.67
N ALA A 483 17.61 -9.29 3.84
CA ALA A 483 17.75 -9.16 2.38
C ALA A 483 16.67 -8.23 1.81
N MET A 484 15.44 -8.32 2.33
CA MET A 484 14.34 -7.46 1.92
C MET A 484 14.53 -6.00 2.35
N GLU A 485 15.08 -5.75 3.54
CA GLU A 485 15.48 -4.41 3.99
C GLU A 485 16.46 -3.76 3.02
N THR A 486 17.48 -4.53 2.62
CA THR A 486 18.45 -4.11 1.61
C THR A 486 17.77 -3.83 0.27
N GLY A 487 16.87 -4.72 -0.17
CA GLY A 487 16.06 -4.52 -1.38
C GLY A 487 15.31 -3.19 -1.35
N ILE A 488 14.53 -2.93 -0.29
CA ILE A 488 13.72 -1.72 -0.14
C ILE A 488 14.60 -0.46 -0.11
N PHE A 489 15.73 -0.50 0.60
CA PHE A 489 16.71 0.60 0.63
C PHE A 489 17.18 0.96 -0.79
N ILE A 490 17.51 -0.05 -1.59
CA ILE A 490 18.00 0.09 -2.96
C ILE A 490 16.88 0.52 -3.92
N TRP A 491 15.72 -0.13 -3.91
CA TRP A 491 14.60 0.20 -4.80
C TRP A 491 14.09 1.62 -4.54
N THR A 492 14.04 2.03 -3.27
CA THR A 492 13.69 3.40 -2.89
C THR A 492 14.72 4.40 -3.39
N TRP A 493 16.01 4.08 -3.31
CA TRP A 493 17.07 4.94 -3.87
C TRP A 493 16.95 5.08 -5.39
N LEU A 494 16.86 3.96 -6.11
CA LEU A 494 16.79 3.95 -7.57
C LEU A 494 15.59 4.73 -8.08
N VAL A 495 14.40 4.55 -7.51
CA VAL A 495 13.21 5.26 -8.00
C VAL A 495 13.20 6.74 -7.59
N SER A 496 13.85 7.11 -6.48
CA SER A 496 13.98 8.52 -6.08
C SER A 496 14.99 9.27 -6.96
N ALA A 497 16.11 8.63 -7.31
CA ALA A 497 17.18 9.21 -8.11
C ALA A 497 16.85 9.18 -9.62
N ALA A 498 16.20 8.11 -10.10
CA ALA A 498 15.83 7.90 -11.50
C ALA A 498 14.35 7.47 -11.64
N PRO A 499 13.38 8.40 -11.54
CA PRO A 499 11.95 8.09 -11.57
C PRO A 499 11.46 7.37 -12.84
N HIS A 500 12.14 7.59 -13.98
CA HIS A 500 11.82 6.95 -15.26
C HIS A 500 12.11 5.44 -15.27
N LEU A 501 12.97 4.93 -14.38
CA LEU A 501 13.14 3.49 -14.16
C LEU A 501 12.03 2.88 -13.30
N GLY A 502 11.15 3.70 -12.72
CA GLY A 502 10.06 3.28 -11.85
C GLY A 502 9.17 2.17 -12.43
N PRO A 503 8.64 2.29 -13.66
CA PRO A 503 7.84 1.24 -14.28
C PRO A 503 8.60 -0.08 -14.45
N LEU A 504 9.88 -0.01 -14.87
CA LEU A 504 10.73 -1.19 -15.10
C LEU A 504 11.09 -1.91 -13.80
N ILE A 505 11.43 -1.15 -12.75
CA ILE A 505 11.67 -1.73 -11.41
C ILE A 505 10.39 -2.38 -10.90
N LEU A 506 9.26 -1.69 -11.02
CA LEU A 506 7.98 -2.24 -10.55
C LEU A 506 7.60 -3.51 -11.32
N SER A 507 7.83 -3.60 -12.64
CA SER A 507 7.54 -4.81 -13.40
C SER A 507 8.37 -6.01 -12.93
N GLU A 508 9.68 -5.82 -12.73
CA GLU A 508 10.57 -6.88 -12.22
C GLU A 508 10.19 -7.31 -10.79
N LEU A 509 9.80 -6.37 -9.93
CA LEU A 509 9.32 -6.69 -8.58
C LEU A 509 7.99 -7.44 -8.59
N VAL A 510 7.07 -7.09 -9.50
CA VAL A 510 5.80 -7.82 -9.66
C VAL A 510 6.06 -9.24 -10.15
N ASP A 511 6.96 -9.43 -11.12
CA ASP A 511 7.33 -10.76 -11.61
C ASP A 511 8.01 -11.60 -10.52
N ALA A 512 8.92 -11.00 -9.74
CA ALA A 512 9.55 -11.66 -8.60
C ALA A 512 8.54 -12.05 -7.50
N TRP A 513 7.54 -11.20 -7.23
CA TRP A 513 6.45 -11.52 -6.31
C TRP A 513 5.58 -12.67 -6.81
N LEU A 514 5.18 -12.65 -8.08
CA LEU A 514 4.39 -13.73 -8.66
C LEU A 514 5.17 -15.05 -8.67
N TRP A 515 6.48 -15.00 -8.82
CA TRP A 515 7.34 -16.16 -8.66
C TRP A 515 7.32 -16.71 -7.22
N THR A 516 7.27 -15.88 -6.16
CA THR A 516 7.11 -16.39 -4.78
C THR A 516 5.75 -17.03 -4.54
N VAL A 517 4.70 -16.55 -5.23
CA VAL A 517 3.37 -17.19 -5.25
C VAL A 517 3.43 -18.56 -5.92
N GLU A 518 4.00 -18.65 -7.12
CA GLU A 518 4.09 -19.90 -7.90
C GLU A 518 4.97 -20.95 -7.22
N THR A 519 6.03 -20.51 -6.52
CA THR A 519 6.94 -21.39 -5.77
C THR A 519 6.49 -21.66 -4.33
N LYS A 520 5.31 -21.17 -3.91
CA LYS A 520 4.72 -21.39 -2.57
C LYS A 520 5.66 -21.03 -1.41
N ARG A 521 6.31 -19.86 -1.48
CA ARG A 521 7.28 -19.41 -0.45
C ARG A 521 6.67 -18.41 0.54
N GLY A 522 7.17 -18.41 1.78
CA GLY A 522 6.79 -17.47 2.83
C GLY A 522 5.28 -17.38 3.07
N LEU A 523 4.68 -16.22 2.76
CA LEU A 523 3.24 -16.00 2.90
C LEU A 523 2.40 -17.01 2.09
N PHE A 524 2.98 -17.62 1.05
CA PHE A 524 2.31 -18.57 0.16
C PHE A 524 2.61 -20.05 0.45
N ALA A 525 3.29 -20.35 1.56
CA ALA A 525 3.60 -21.71 1.99
C ALA A 525 2.37 -22.36 2.65
N SER A 526 1.35 -22.71 1.87
CA SER A 526 0.08 -23.30 2.35
C SER A 526 0.21 -24.76 2.83
N GLU A 527 1.30 -25.44 2.45
CA GLU A 527 1.52 -26.86 2.76
C GLU A 527 2.11 -27.09 4.15
N SER A 528 2.63 -26.06 4.83
CA SER A 528 3.11 -26.20 6.21
C SER A 528 1.93 -26.23 7.18
N ARG A 529 1.36 -27.42 7.37
CA ARG A 529 0.65 -27.73 8.60
C ARG A 529 1.69 -27.59 9.74
N TYR A 530 1.29 -27.23 10.96
CA TYR A 530 2.16 -27.24 12.15
C TYR A 530 3.04 -26.02 12.46
N ALA A 531 2.46 -24.81 12.54
CA ALA A 531 3.25 -23.63 12.93
C ALA A 531 2.87 -22.97 14.27
N GLY A 532 1.77 -23.36 14.91
CA GLY A 532 1.38 -22.88 16.24
C GLY A 532 2.08 -23.58 17.42
N PRO A 533 2.12 -22.97 18.62
CA PRO A 533 2.56 -23.58 19.87
C PRO A 533 1.84 -24.90 20.18
N ALA A 534 0.56 -25.03 19.78
CA ALA A 534 -0.19 -26.28 19.94
C ALA A 534 0.44 -27.42 19.12
N ALA A 535 0.87 -27.14 17.88
CA ALA A 535 1.55 -28.12 17.04
C ALA A 535 2.98 -28.41 17.53
N LYS A 536 3.71 -27.41 18.04
CA LYS A 536 5.06 -27.60 18.61
C LYS A 536 5.05 -28.37 19.94
N LEU A 537 4.13 -28.03 20.85
CA LEU A 537 4.06 -28.60 22.19
C LEU A 537 3.28 -29.92 22.24
N ARG A 538 2.29 -30.08 21.35
CA ARG A 538 1.40 -31.25 21.33
C ARG A 538 1.15 -31.76 19.90
N PRO A 539 2.22 -32.15 19.17
CA PRO A 539 2.08 -32.62 17.79
C PRO A 539 1.18 -33.86 17.65
N HIS A 540 1.05 -34.65 18.73
CA HIS A 540 0.17 -35.82 18.83
C HIS A 540 -1.34 -35.51 18.82
N LEU A 541 -1.74 -34.24 18.97
CA LEU A 541 -3.16 -33.84 18.95
C LEU A 541 -3.68 -33.50 17.55
N SER A 542 -2.79 -33.43 16.56
CA SER A 542 -3.14 -32.95 15.23
C SER A 542 -3.69 -34.06 14.31
N PRO A 543 -4.67 -33.74 13.43
CA PRO A 543 -5.14 -34.68 12.41
C PRO A 543 -4.04 -35.06 11.39
N GLY A 544 -3.89 -36.34 11.06
CA GLY A 544 -3.03 -36.83 9.96
C GLY A 544 -1.60 -37.30 10.32
N ASP A 545 -0.85 -37.68 9.27
CA ASP A 545 0.54 -38.13 9.37
C ASP A 545 1.50 -36.97 9.71
N PRO A 546 2.52 -37.20 10.56
CA PRO A 546 3.42 -36.15 10.99
C PRO A 546 4.36 -35.68 9.85
N GLU A 547 4.33 -34.39 9.55
CA GLU A 547 5.37 -33.75 8.73
C GLU A 547 6.53 -33.31 9.63
N LEU A 548 7.76 -33.42 9.12
CA LEU A 548 8.95 -32.92 9.81
C LEU A 548 8.86 -31.39 9.94
N PRO A 549 9.28 -30.81 11.08
CA PRO A 549 9.35 -29.35 11.19
C PRO A 549 10.23 -28.80 10.07
N PRO A 550 9.87 -27.67 9.46
CA PRO A 550 10.65 -27.10 8.38
C PRO A 550 12.08 -26.77 8.86
N GLU A 551 13.08 -27.02 8.00
CA GLU A 551 14.50 -26.76 8.30
C GLU A 551 14.79 -25.28 8.58
N LYS A 552 13.95 -24.37 8.05
CA LYS A 552 14.03 -22.92 8.24
C LYS A 552 12.75 -22.40 8.86
N ASP A 553 12.89 -21.39 9.72
CA ASP A 553 11.74 -20.73 10.34
C ASP A 553 10.87 -20.05 9.25
N PRO A 554 9.60 -20.49 9.05
CA PRO A 554 8.72 -19.87 8.06
C PRO A 554 8.43 -18.39 8.37
N VAL A 555 8.60 -17.97 9.63
CA VAL A 555 8.31 -16.60 10.09
C VAL A 555 9.23 -15.59 9.45
N GLU A 556 10.51 -15.90 9.23
CA GLU A 556 11.44 -14.98 8.56
C GLU A 556 10.96 -14.59 7.15
N GLN A 557 10.48 -15.58 6.40
CA GLN A 557 9.96 -15.37 5.05
C GLN A 557 8.62 -14.61 5.05
N ILE A 558 7.79 -14.81 6.07
CA ILE A 558 6.55 -14.04 6.28
C ILE A 558 6.87 -12.57 6.57
N LEU A 559 7.87 -12.31 7.43
CA LEU A 559 8.33 -10.96 7.76
C LEU A 559 8.99 -10.27 6.56
N ALA A 560 9.70 -11.00 5.71
CA ALA A 560 10.20 -10.47 4.45
C ALA A 560 9.04 -10.00 3.54
N HIS A 561 7.97 -10.80 3.39
CA HIS A 561 6.79 -10.37 2.65
C HIS A 561 6.09 -9.16 3.29
N ARG A 562 6.08 -9.05 4.63
CA ARG A 562 5.54 -7.87 5.34
C ARG A 562 6.24 -6.58 4.90
N LEU A 563 7.57 -6.57 4.91
CA LEU A 563 8.37 -5.44 4.45
C LEU A 563 8.10 -5.13 2.97
N TRP A 564 7.99 -6.16 2.14
CA TRP A 564 7.72 -5.99 0.71
C TRP A 564 6.33 -5.39 0.45
N ILE A 565 5.30 -5.88 1.15
CA ILE A 565 3.93 -5.34 1.05
C ILE A 565 3.89 -3.88 1.52
N GLY A 566 4.57 -3.54 2.62
CA GLY A 566 4.64 -2.16 3.09
C GLY A 566 5.24 -1.21 2.04
N PHE A 567 6.25 -1.66 1.30
CA PHE A 567 6.78 -0.94 0.15
C PHE A 567 5.74 -0.80 -0.97
N PHE A 568 5.03 -1.88 -1.34
CA PHE A 568 3.97 -1.78 -2.37
C PHE A 568 2.82 -0.85 -1.97
N VAL A 569 2.44 -0.83 -0.69
CA VAL A 569 1.41 0.08 -0.18
C VAL A 569 1.87 1.54 -0.28
N ASP A 570 3.12 1.85 0.10
CA ASP A 570 3.72 3.18 -0.09
C ASP A 570 3.71 3.58 -1.58
N ARG A 571 4.18 2.67 -2.44
CA ARG A 571 4.25 2.91 -3.89
C ARG A 571 2.89 3.10 -4.53
N PHE A 572 1.87 2.37 -4.10
CA PHE A 572 0.49 2.55 -4.56
C PHE A 572 -0.03 3.97 -4.29
N GLU A 573 0.23 4.53 -3.10
CA GLU A 573 -0.23 5.87 -2.74
C GLU A 573 0.37 6.98 -3.62
N VAL A 574 1.59 6.78 -4.12
CA VAL A 574 2.26 7.70 -5.05
C VAL A 574 1.73 7.51 -6.47
N VAL A 575 1.58 6.26 -6.89
CA VAL A 575 1.31 5.90 -8.29
C VAL A 575 -0.15 6.11 -8.67
N ARG A 576 -1.09 6.04 -7.72
CA ARG A 576 -2.53 6.15 -7.97
C ARG A 576 -2.98 7.43 -8.68
N HIS A 577 -2.15 8.48 -8.64
CA HIS A 577 -2.42 9.76 -9.31
C HIS A 577 -1.53 10.02 -10.54
N ASN A 578 -0.43 9.27 -10.68
CA ASN A 578 0.69 9.66 -11.56
C ASN A 578 0.88 8.70 -12.75
N SER A 579 0.71 7.38 -12.57
CA SER A 579 1.05 6.41 -13.63
C SER A 579 0.06 5.26 -13.73
N THR A 580 -0.64 5.19 -14.85
CA THR A 580 -1.59 4.11 -15.15
C THR A 580 -0.90 2.79 -15.46
N GLU A 581 0.28 2.83 -16.09
CA GLU A 581 1.09 1.63 -16.37
C GLU A 581 1.49 0.93 -15.07
N GLN A 582 1.99 1.70 -14.09
CA GLN A 582 2.36 1.16 -12.79
C GLN A 582 1.13 0.68 -12.00
N LEU A 583 -0.03 1.32 -12.14
CA LEU A 583 -1.29 0.80 -11.58
C LEU A 583 -1.69 -0.55 -12.18
N LEU A 584 -1.53 -0.74 -13.49
CA LEU A 584 -1.83 -2.02 -14.14
C LEU A 584 -0.89 -3.13 -13.65
N LEU A 585 0.39 -2.82 -13.39
CA LEU A 585 1.34 -3.76 -12.80
C LEU A 585 0.91 -4.19 -11.39
N LEU A 586 0.46 -3.25 -10.54
CA LEU A 586 -0.12 -3.58 -9.22
C LEU A 586 -1.41 -4.40 -9.34
N GLY A 587 -2.24 -4.10 -10.36
CA GLY A 587 -3.42 -4.92 -10.68
C GLY A 587 -3.05 -6.36 -11.03
N ARG A 588 -2.01 -6.57 -11.84
CA ARG A 588 -1.48 -7.91 -12.18
C ARG A 588 -0.97 -8.64 -10.94
N LEU A 589 -0.25 -7.95 -10.05
CA LEU A 589 0.19 -8.51 -8.76
C LEU A 589 -0.99 -9.02 -7.94
N LEU A 590 -2.01 -8.20 -7.74
CA LEU A 590 -3.18 -8.54 -6.92
C LEU A 590 -4.02 -9.66 -7.54
N GLN A 591 -4.21 -9.64 -8.86
CA GLN A 591 -4.93 -10.71 -9.57
C GLN A 591 -4.20 -12.05 -9.53
N GLY A 592 -2.87 -12.04 -9.69
CA GLY A 592 -2.06 -13.25 -9.58
C GLY A 592 -2.05 -13.82 -8.17
N THR A 593 -1.99 -12.94 -7.16
CA THR A 593 -2.02 -13.33 -5.74
C THR A 593 -3.36 -13.93 -5.32
N THR A 594 -4.49 -13.40 -5.82
CA THR A 594 -5.84 -13.83 -5.45
C THR A 594 -6.42 -14.91 -6.37
N LYS A 595 -5.59 -15.53 -7.23
CA LYS A 595 -6.05 -16.51 -8.24
C LYS A 595 -6.58 -17.80 -7.63
N LEU A 596 -6.02 -18.25 -6.50
CA LEU A 596 -6.42 -19.46 -5.77
C LEU A 596 -6.56 -19.08 -4.29
N SER A 597 -7.70 -19.41 -3.68
CA SER A 597 -7.97 -19.11 -2.26
C SER A 597 -7.06 -19.89 -1.31
N CYS A 598 -6.69 -21.13 -1.66
CA CYS A 598 -5.97 -22.06 -0.79
C CYS A 598 -4.43 -21.92 -0.81
N ASN A 599 -3.88 -20.75 -1.18
CA ASN A 599 -2.44 -20.56 -1.35
C ASN A 599 -1.76 -19.86 -0.17
N PHE A 600 -2.48 -19.40 0.84
CA PHE A 600 -1.89 -18.65 1.95
C PHE A 600 -1.45 -19.56 3.10
N CYS A 601 -0.37 -19.19 3.76
CA CYS A 601 0.04 -19.79 5.02
C CYS A 601 -0.90 -19.35 6.15
N HIS A 602 -1.36 -20.29 6.98
CA HIS A 602 -2.22 -20.02 8.13
C HIS A 602 -1.45 -19.85 9.45
N HIS A 603 -0.12 -19.66 9.37
CA HIS A 603 0.70 -19.36 10.54
C HIS A 603 0.19 -18.09 11.23
N PRO A 604 0.02 -18.04 12.57
CA PRO A 604 -0.54 -16.86 13.25
C PRO A 604 0.26 -15.56 13.03
N ALA A 605 1.59 -15.66 12.94
CA ALA A 605 2.49 -14.57 12.53
C ALA A 605 2.22 -13.95 11.13
N ALA A 606 1.43 -14.61 10.28
CA ALA A 606 1.08 -14.09 8.96
C ALA A 606 -0.15 -13.18 8.97
N SER A 607 -0.91 -13.11 10.08
CA SER A 607 -2.19 -12.39 10.15
C SER A 607 -2.10 -10.94 9.66
N GLY A 608 -1.22 -10.14 10.26
CA GLY A 608 -1.01 -8.73 9.92
C GLY A 608 -0.47 -8.55 8.50
N THR A 609 0.45 -9.42 8.08
CA THR A 609 0.98 -9.44 6.70
C THR A 609 -0.14 -9.70 5.67
N PHE A 610 -0.96 -10.70 5.93
CA PHE A 610 -2.10 -11.09 5.11
C PHE A 610 -3.16 -9.98 5.02
N PHE A 611 -3.61 -9.45 6.16
CA PHE A 611 -4.62 -8.38 6.15
C PHE A 611 -4.10 -7.06 5.59
N THR A 612 -2.80 -6.80 5.66
CA THR A 612 -2.19 -5.65 4.96
C THR A 612 -2.24 -5.83 3.44
N LEU A 613 -2.00 -7.04 2.93
CA LEU A 613 -2.14 -7.34 1.51
C LEU A 613 -3.60 -7.23 1.04
N MET A 614 -4.55 -7.73 1.85
CA MET A 614 -5.98 -7.56 1.56
C MET A 614 -6.39 -6.08 1.56
N LEU A 615 -5.86 -5.28 2.49
CA LEU A 615 -6.05 -3.83 2.54
C LEU A 615 -5.54 -3.14 1.28
N LEU A 616 -4.34 -3.50 0.79
CA LEU A 616 -3.82 -3.00 -0.48
C LEU A 616 -4.78 -3.32 -1.64
N GLY A 617 -5.30 -4.55 -1.68
CA GLY A 617 -6.28 -4.99 -2.66
C GLY A 617 -7.57 -4.15 -2.65
N LEU A 618 -8.14 -3.89 -1.47
CA LEU A 618 -9.36 -3.07 -1.35
C LEU A 618 -9.12 -1.59 -1.68
N LYS A 619 -7.98 -1.03 -1.25
CA LYS A 619 -7.57 0.32 -1.63
C LYS A 619 -7.45 0.46 -3.15
N PHE A 620 -6.86 -0.54 -3.82
CA PHE A 620 -6.78 -0.58 -5.28
C PHE A 620 -8.17 -0.67 -5.92
N CYS A 621 -9.07 -1.50 -5.38
CA CYS A 621 -10.45 -1.61 -5.88
C CYS A 621 -11.26 -0.32 -5.64
N SER A 622 -10.95 0.46 -4.62
CA SER A 622 -11.58 1.76 -4.35
C SER A 622 -11.24 2.83 -5.40
N CYS A 623 -10.21 2.61 -6.22
CA CYS A 623 -9.87 3.49 -7.35
C CYS A 623 -10.85 3.39 -8.54
N LYS A 624 -11.93 2.59 -8.46
CA LYS A 624 -12.99 2.51 -9.48
C LYS A 624 -13.59 3.86 -9.87
N SER A 625 -13.62 4.83 -8.94
CA SER A 625 -14.12 6.19 -9.17
C SER A 625 -13.15 7.10 -9.94
N TRP A 626 -11.92 6.64 -10.19
CA TRP A 626 -10.88 7.40 -10.87
C TRP A 626 -10.84 7.05 -12.36
N GLY A 627 -11.11 8.06 -13.20
CA GLY A 627 -11.59 7.87 -14.57
C GLY A 627 -10.75 7.01 -15.53
N SER A 628 -9.45 6.80 -15.31
CA SER A 628 -8.67 5.86 -16.16
C SER A 628 -9.00 4.38 -15.88
N LEU A 629 -9.37 4.05 -14.65
CA LEU A 629 -9.69 2.68 -14.23
C LEU A 629 -11.18 2.35 -14.38
N GLN A 630 -12.01 3.35 -14.72
CA GLN A 630 -13.44 3.17 -14.94
C GLN A 630 -13.72 2.18 -16.09
N ASN A 631 -12.87 2.14 -17.12
CA ASN A 631 -12.93 1.16 -18.20
C ASN A 631 -12.72 -0.29 -17.70
N PHE A 632 -12.06 -0.47 -16.55
CA PHE A 632 -11.78 -1.75 -15.92
C PHE A 632 -12.67 -2.01 -14.69
N ALA A 633 -13.71 -1.21 -14.46
CA ALA A 633 -14.67 -1.39 -13.37
C ALA A 633 -15.14 -2.84 -13.15
N PRO A 634 -15.52 -3.62 -14.20
CA PRO A 634 -15.89 -5.03 -14.02
C PRO A 634 -14.74 -5.89 -13.47
N GLY A 635 -13.52 -5.70 -13.97
CA GLY A 635 -12.34 -6.42 -13.48
C GLY A 635 -12.02 -6.11 -12.02
N LEU A 636 -12.20 -4.84 -11.61
CA LEU A 636 -12.02 -4.41 -10.22
C LEU A 636 -13.10 -4.97 -9.29
N GLN A 637 -14.35 -5.11 -9.76
CA GLN A 637 -15.42 -5.76 -8.99
C GLN A 637 -15.15 -7.25 -8.77
N LEU A 638 -14.63 -7.95 -9.78
CA LEU A 638 -14.23 -9.36 -9.64
C LEU A 638 -13.05 -9.52 -8.67
N LEU A 639 -12.04 -8.65 -8.78
CA LEU A 639 -10.90 -8.67 -7.88
C LEU A 639 -11.34 -8.44 -6.43
N GLU A 640 -12.26 -7.52 -6.20
CA GLU A 640 -12.80 -7.25 -4.88
C GLU A 640 -13.57 -8.44 -4.28
N ASP A 641 -14.45 -9.09 -5.04
CA ASP A 641 -15.15 -10.29 -4.55
C ASP A 641 -14.15 -11.41 -4.22
N ARG A 642 -13.09 -11.57 -5.03
CA ARG A 642 -12.00 -12.49 -4.72
C ARG A 642 -11.28 -12.12 -3.43
N ILE A 643 -10.98 -10.84 -3.21
CA ILE A 643 -10.35 -10.35 -1.97
C ILE A 643 -11.24 -10.69 -0.76
N TYR A 644 -12.55 -10.45 -0.83
CA TYR A 644 -13.46 -10.82 0.26
C TYR A 644 -13.48 -12.32 0.53
N ARG A 645 -13.50 -13.16 -0.51
CA ARG A 645 -13.46 -14.62 -0.35
C ARG A 645 -12.15 -15.10 0.25
N VAL A 646 -11.03 -14.59 -0.23
CA VAL A 646 -9.69 -14.91 0.30
C VAL A 646 -9.59 -14.45 1.75
N ALA A 647 -10.04 -13.23 2.08
CA ALA A 647 -10.04 -12.71 3.45
C ALA A 647 -10.94 -13.54 4.38
N LEU A 648 -12.07 -14.06 3.88
CA LEU A 648 -12.93 -14.97 4.62
C LEU A 648 -12.31 -16.36 4.81
N ASP A 649 -11.56 -16.86 3.83
CA ASP A 649 -10.84 -18.15 3.91
C ASP A 649 -9.81 -18.18 5.05
N TRP A 650 -9.24 -17.04 5.45
CA TRP A 650 -8.40 -16.93 6.66
C TRP A 650 -9.11 -17.49 7.91
N PHE A 651 -10.42 -17.32 8.00
CA PHE A 651 -11.24 -17.76 9.13
C PHE A 651 -11.73 -19.20 9.02
N SER A 652 -11.36 -19.94 7.97
CA SER A 652 -11.67 -21.36 7.82
C SER A 652 -10.98 -22.24 8.87
N HIS A 653 -9.87 -21.76 9.44
CA HIS A 653 -9.08 -22.44 10.45
C HIS A 653 -9.38 -21.93 11.87
N GLN A 654 -9.10 -22.77 12.86
CA GLN A 654 -9.23 -22.40 14.27
C GLN A 654 -8.17 -21.36 14.67
N PRO A 655 -8.49 -20.45 15.59
CA PRO A 655 -7.57 -19.41 16.03
C PRO A 655 -6.36 -19.98 16.80
N GLU A 656 -5.16 -19.86 16.22
CA GLU A 656 -3.89 -20.26 16.86
C GLU A 656 -3.09 -19.04 17.36
N TRP A 657 -2.24 -19.24 18.37
CA TRP A 657 -1.44 -18.17 19.00
C TRP A 657 0.00 -18.21 18.51
N TYR A 658 0.69 -17.08 18.56
CA TYR A 658 2.13 -17.05 18.32
C TYR A 658 2.74 -15.89 19.09
N ASP A 659 3.94 -16.08 19.61
CA ASP A 659 4.70 -15.05 20.29
C ASP A 659 6.18 -15.15 19.92
N MET A 660 6.79 -14.00 19.65
CA MET A 660 8.21 -13.84 19.33
C MET A 660 9.03 -13.37 20.55
N GLY A 661 8.43 -13.35 21.74
CA GLY A 661 9.07 -12.82 22.95
C GLY A 661 9.22 -11.30 22.95
N ASN A 662 8.61 -10.61 21.97
CA ASN A 662 8.51 -9.15 21.93
C ASN A 662 7.04 -8.72 22.08
N ASN A 663 6.77 -7.94 23.13
CA ASN A 663 5.44 -7.43 23.49
C ASN A 663 4.74 -6.65 22.36
N ASN A 664 5.48 -6.12 21.39
CA ASN A 664 4.93 -5.28 20.32
C ASN A 664 4.45 -6.06 19.09
N PHE A 665 4.85 -7.33 18.93
CA PHE A 665 4.51 -8.09 17.72
C PHE A 665 3.00 -8.28 17.58
N ALA A 666 2.36 -8.84 18.61
CA ALA A 666 0.90 -9.06 18.63
C ALA A 666 0.10 -7.77 18.47
N LEU A 667 0.56 -6.66 19.06
CA LEU A 667 -0.03 -5.34 18.89
C LEU A 667 0.06 -4.87 17.43
N SER A 668 1.18 -5.13 16.76
CA SER A 668 1.37 -4.80 15.35
C SER A 668 0.49 -5.62 14.42
N GLU A 669 0.23 -6.88 14.75
CA GLU A 669 -0.73 -7.71 14.04
C GLU A 669 -2.14 -7.14 14.22
N ALA A 670 -2.54 -6.85 15.46
CA ALA A 670 -3.85 -6.27 15.78
C ALA A 670 -4.11 -4.95 15.05
N HIS A 671 -3.13 -4.03 15.04
CA HIS A 671 -3.21 -2.76 14.33
C HIS A 671 -3.36 -2.95 12.80
N SER A 672 -2.70 -3.95 12.22
CA SER A 672 -2.82 -4.25 10.79
C SER A 672 -4.24 -4.72 10.43
N VAL A 673 -4.84 -5.58 11.26
CA VAL A 673 -6.25 -6.00 11.10
C VAL A 673 -7.20 -4.82 11.34
N SER A 674 -6.93 -3.98 12.35
CA SER A 674 -7.71 -2.78 12.64
C SER A 674 -7.70 -1.79 11.47
N ALA A 675 -6.56 -1.59 10.81
CA ALA A 675 -6.45 -0.75 9.61
C ALA A 675 -7.35 -1.28 8.47
N PHE A 676 -7.42 -2.60 8.29
CA PHE A 676 -8.32 -3.25 7.35
C PHE A 676 -9.80 -3.03 7.71
N VAL A 677 -10.18 -3.22 8.97
CA VAL A 677 -11.53 -2.97 9.49
C VAL A 677 -11.96 -1.51 9.28
N ASN A 678 -11.08 -0.56 9.61
CA ASN A 678 -11.35 0.87 9.43
C ASN A 678 -11.56 1.23 7.96
N HIS A 679 -10.86 0.58 7.04
CA HIS A 679 -11.09 0.78 5.61
C HIS A 679 -12.44 0.22 5.15
N LEU A 680 -12.83 -0.98 5.62
CA LEU A 680 -14.14 -1.58 5.33
C LEU A 680 -15.31 -0.72 5.84
N LEU A 681 -15.17 -0.09 7.00
CA LEU A 681 -16.18 0.80 7.58
C LEU A 681 -16.31 2.14 6.83
N ASN A 682 -15.19 2.70 6.39
CA ASN A 682 -15.14 4.02 5.75
C ASN A 682 -15.30 3.97 4.22
N GLU A 683 -15.52 2.79 3.63
CA GLU A 683 -15.77 2.66 2.20
C GLU A 683 -17.01 3.49 1.84
N PRO A 684 -16.90 4.51 0.96
CA PRO A 684 -18.05 5.29 0.58
C PRO A 684 -19.04 4.35 -0.11
N VAL A 685 -20.20 4.13 0.51
CA VAL A 685 -21.37 3.59 -0.18
C VAL A 685 -21.52 4.42 -1.44
N ASP A 686 -21.56 3.80 -2.62
CA ASP A 686 -21.63 4.44 -3.94
C ASP A 686 -22.87 5.38 -4.04
N ALA A 687 -22.79 6.56 -3.42
CA ALA A 687 -23.86 7.55 -3.31
C ALA A 687 -23.70 8.66 -4.36
N GLN A 688 -23.10 8.34 -5.51
CA GLN A 688 -22.72 9.33 -6.52
C GLN A 688 -23.35 9.09 -7.90
N LEU A 689 -24.55 8.52 -7.92
CA LEU A 689 -25.45 8.54 -9.09
C LEU A 689 -26.76 9.32 -8.86
N ASP A 690 -27.06 9.76 -7.64
CA ASP A 690 -28.32 10.50 -7.34
C ASP A 690 -28.21 12.03 -7.43
N ARG A 691 -27.10 12.58 -7.92
CA ARG A 691 -26.95 14.03 -8.13
C ARG A 691 -27.38 14.45 -9.53
N LYS A 692 -28.63 14.16 -9.90
CA LYS A 692 -29.32 14.84 -11.01
C LYS A 692 -30.84 14.91 -10.81
N GLY A 693 -31.24 15.48 -9.67
CA GLY A 693 -32.64 15.83 -9.38
C GLY A 693 -32.85 17.34 -9.32
N GLN A 694 -32.71 18.06 -10.44
CA GLN A 694 -33.35 19.38 -10.63
C GLN A 694 -33.26 19.83 -12.10
N GLY A 695 -34.40 19.82 -12.81
CA GLY A 695 -34.58 20.37 -14.15
C GLY A 695 -35.58 19.57 -15.01
N PRO A 696 -36.58 20.20 -15.66
CA PRO A 696 -37.90 19.60 -15.87
C PRO A 696 -38.06 18.74 -17.13
N GLU A 697 -39.02 17.82 -16.98
CA GLU A 697 -39.81 17.05 -17.95
C GLU A 697 -39.62 17.37 -19.45
N ASN A 698 -39.17 16.37 -20.22
CA ASN A 698 -39.78 16.00 -21.49
C ASN A 698 -39.37 14.59 -21.91
N GLY A 699 -40.36 13.81 -22.36
CA GLY A 699 -40.30 12.35 -22.44
C GLY A 699 -39.44 11.78 -23.56
N SER A 700 -38.65 10.78 -23.19
CA SER A 700 -38.43 9.56 -23.97
C SER A 700 -37.96 8.45 -23.01
N SER A 701 -38.91 7.59 -22.63
CA SER A 701 -38.66 6.42 -21.78
C SER A 701 -37.85 5.40 -22.58
N PHE A 702 -36.53 5.38 -22.37
CA PHE A 702 -35.75 4.16 -22.40
C PHE A 702 -35.19 3.95 -20.99
N ASN A 703 -35.79 2.99 -20.30
CA ASN A 703 -35.42 2.52 -18.97
C ASN A 703 -33.92 2.29 -18.87
N ASN A 704 -33.20 3.22 -18.25
CA ASN A 704 -31.82 3.01 -17.82
C ASN A 704 -31.85 2.39 -16.41
N VAL A 705 -32.42 1.18 -16.32
CA VAL A 705 -32.30 0.31 -15.16
C VAL A 705 -30.88 -0.26 -15.21
N LYS A 706 -29.91 0.48 -14.66
CA LYS A 706 -28.60 -0.08 -14.34
C LYS A 706 -28.70 -0.81 -13.00
N ASP A 707 -29.46 -1.90 -12.99
CA ASP A 707 -29.20 -2.96 -12.02
C ASP A 707 -27.80 -3.50 -12.30
N HIS A 708 -26.96 -3.48 -11.27
CA HIS A 708 -25.53 -3.75 -11.40
C HIS A 708 -25.31 -5.23 -11.71
N CYS A 709 -25.06 -5.54 -12.97
CA CYS A 709 -24.73 -6.87 -13.47
C CYS A 709 -23.37 -7.36 -12.95
N HIS A 710 -23.28 -8.64 -12.57
CA HIS A 710 -22.03 -9.33 -12.35
C HIS A 710 -21.18 -9.34 -13.64
N PRO A 711 -19.88 -9.01 -13.59
CA PRO A 711 -19.00 -8.91 -14.75
C PRO A 711 -18.95 -10.13 -15.68
N ILE A 712 -19.14 -11.32 -15.13
CA ILE A 712 -19.06 -12.60 -15.85
C ILE A 712 -20.45 -13.22 -16.06
N TRP A 713 -21.40 -12.95 -15.17
CA TRP A 713 -22.66 -13.71 -15.09
C TRP A 713 -23.91 -12.86 -15.35
N GLY A 714 -23.75 -11.58 -15.68
CA GLY A 714 -24.87 -10.70 -16.01
C GLY A 714 -25.71 -10.34 -14.77
N GLN A 715 -27.00 -10.08 -14.97
CA GLN A 715 -27.93 -9.65 -13.93
C GLN A 715 -28.24 -10.82 -12.99
N ILE A 716 -27.34 -11.08 -12.03
CA ILE A 716 -27.62 -11.99 -10.92
C ILE A 716 -28.44 -11.19 -9.90
N GLU A 717 -29.72 -11.53 -9.78
CA GLU A 717 -30.51 -11.18 -8.60
C GLU A 717 -29.72 -11.60 -7.36
N ASN A 718 -29.47 -10.67 -6.43
CA ASN A 718 -28.75 -10.86 -5.16
C ASN A 718 -27.21 -10.77 -5.16
N TYR A 719 -26.50 -10.42 -6.25
CA TYR A 719 -25.02 -10.31 -6.17
C TYR A 719 -24.54 -9.19 -5.23
N THR A 720 -25.13 -8.00 -5.34
CA THR A 720 -24.83 -6.85 -4.47
C THR A 720 -25.16 -7.15 -3.01
N VAL A 721 -26.30 -7.79 -2.78
CA VAL A 721 -26.73 -8.27 -1.46
C VAL A 721 -25.77 -9.31 -0.90
N GLY A 722 -25.34 -10.28 -1.72
CA GLY A 722 -24.38 -11.30 -1.33
C GLY A 722 -23.00 -10.73 -1.01
N ARG A 723 -22.53 -9.75 -1.80
CA ARG A 723 -21.28 -9.01 -1.54
C ARG A 723 -21.37 -8.28 -0.20
N GLU A 724 -22.46 -7.56 0.06
CA GLU A 724 -22.67 -6.84 1.31
C GLU A 724 -22.75 -7.79 2.52
N LYS A 725 -23.45 -8.93 2.39
CA LYS A 725 -23.46 -9.97 3.44
C LYS A 725 -22.06 -10.51 3.74
N ARG A 726 -21.24 -10.78 2.72
CA ARG A 726 -19.83 -11.20 2.90
C ARG A 726 -19.00 -10.12 3.57
N LYS A 727 -19.17 -8.85 3.18
CA LYS A 727 -18.51 -7.69 3.81
C LYS A 727 -18.87 -7.58 5.30
N GLN A 728 -20.16 -7.71 5.65
CA GLN A 728 -20.62 -7.65 7.04
C GLN A 728 -20.10 -8.82 7.88
N LEU A 729 -20.11 -10.04 7.33
CA LEU A 729 -19.50 -11.22 7.96
C LEU A 729 -18.00 -10.99 8.21
N LEU A 730 -17.27 -10.52 7.20
CA LEU A 730 -15.84 -10.26 7.27
C LEU A 730 -15.53 -9.17 8.31
N LEU A 731 -16.32 -8.10 8.34
CA LEU A 731 -16.18 -7.02 9.31
C LEU A 731 -16.29 -7.56 10.75
N MET A 732 -17.29 -8.40 11.03
CA MET A 732 -17.49 -9.00 12.35
C MET A 732 -16.32 -9.93 12.73
N LEU A 733 -15.88 -10.80 11.82
CA LEU A 733 -14.78 -11.73 12.06
C LEU A 733 -13.45 -11.00 12.29
N CYS A 734 -13.14 -9.98 11.48
CA CYS A 734 -11.93 -9.18 11.64
C CYS A 734 -11.94 -8.36 12.93
N GLN A 735 -13.08 -7.79 13.33
CA GLN A 735 -13.20 -7.11 14.63
C GLN A 735 -12.92 -8.06 15.80
N HIS A 736 -13.49 -9.26 15.76
CA HIS A 736 -13.23 -10.28 16.77
C HIS A 736 -11.74 -10.70 16.79
N GLU A 737 -11.10 -10.79 15.62
CA GLU A 737 -9.68 -11.12 15.52
C GLU A 737 -8.77 -10.00 16.04
N THR A 738 -9.11 -8.73 15.76
CA THR A 738 -8.43 -7.57 16.35
C THR A 738 -8.53 -7.61 17.87
N ASP A 739 -9.74 -7.78 18.42
CA ASP A 739 -9.96 -7.87 19.86
C ASP A 739 -9.16 -9.02 20.49
N ARG A 740 -9.13 -10.17 19.82
CA ARG A 740 -8.37 -11.34 20.25
C ARG A 740 -6.87 -11.05 20.34
N LEU A 741 -6.30 -10.41 19.30
CA LEU A 741 -4.88 -10.06 19.25
C LEU A 741 -4.51 -8.93 20.23
N ASP A 742 -5.40 -7.96 20.42
CA ASP A 742 -5.23 -6.88 21.40
C ASP A 742 -5.20 -7.42 22.83
N VAL A 743 -6.10 -8.35 23.17
CA VAL A 743 -6.11 -9.02 24.48
C VAL A 743 -4.83 -9.83 24.67
N TRP A 744 -4.33 -10.48 23.63
CA TRP A 744 -3.07 -11.23 23.68
C TRP A 744 -1.84 -10.32 23.86
N ALA A 745 -1.84 -9.15 23.21
CA ALA A 745 -0.77 -8.16 23.36
C ALA A 745 -0.76 -7.52 24.76
N GLN A 746 -1.93 -7.32 25.36
CA GLN A 746 -2.09 -6.62 26.65
C GLN A 746 -3.03 -7.38 27.61
N PRO A 747 -2.65 -8.57 28.09
CA PRO A 747 -3.55 -9.41 28.89
C PRO A 747 -3.89 -8.81 30.28
N ILE A 748 -3.04 -7.91 30.77
CA ILE A 748 -3.15 -7.32 32.13
C ILE A 748 -3.86 -5.95 32.09
N VAL A 749 -3.81 -5.23 30.97
CA VAL A 749 -4.37 -3.89 30.86
C VAL A 749 -5.84 -3.99 30.45
N ALA A 750 -6.74 -3.89 31.41
CA ALA A 750 -8.16 -3.71 31.15
C ALA A 750 -8.38 -2.30 30.55
N LYS A 751 -8.24 -2.15 29.22
CA LYS A 751 -8.77 -0.97 28.54
C LYS A 751 -10.30 -0.97 28.73
N GLU A 752 -10.85 0.16 29.15
CA GLU A 752 -12.29 0.42 29.07
C GLU A 752 -12.75 0.05 27.66
N SER A 753 -13.62 -0.95 27.58
CA SER A 753 -14.09 -1.51 26.32
C SER A 753 -14.66 -0.39 25.45
N VAL A 754 -14.00 -0.10 24.33
CA VAL A 754 -14.62 0.65 23.23
C VAL A 754 -15.96 -0.02 22.98
N SER A 755 -17.06 0.73 23.12
CA SER A 755 -18.43 0.21 23.09
C SER A 755 -18.66 -0.66 21.86
N ARG A 756 -18.70 -1.98 22.07
CA ARG A 756 -18.79 -2.96 20.98
C ARG A 756 -20.25 -3.14 20.53
N PRO A 757 -20.52 -3.30 19.23
CA PRO A 757 -21.84 -3.72 18.77
C PRO A 757 -22.08 -5.16 19.24
N LYS A 758 -23.01 -5.34 20.19
CA LYS A 758 -23.50 -6.66 20.61
C LYS A 758 -24.16 -7.31 19.39
N VAL A 759 -23.51 -8.31 18.79
CA VAL A 759 -24.09 -9.04 17.65
C VAL A 759 -25.25 -9.88 18.20
N SER A 760 -26.45 -9.68 17.65
CA SER A 760 -27.63 -10.46 18.04
C SER A 760 -27.49 -11.92 17.59
N THR A 761 -28.14 -12.84 18.30
CA THR A 761 -28.17 -14.26 17.98
C THR A 761 -28.66 -14.52 16.56
N ASP A 762 -29.68 -13.77 16.12
CA ASP A 762 -30.29 -13.93 14.78
C ASP A 762 -29.32 -13.54 13.66
N LYS A 763 -28.50 -12.51 13.89
CA LYS A 763 -27.46 -12.09 12.93
C LYS A 763 -26.34 -13.14 12.83
N LEU A 764 -25.98 -13.79 13.94
CA LEU A 764 -24.98 -14.88 13.91
C LEU A 764 -25.45 -16.09 13.09
N VAL A 765 -26.75 -16.41 13.14
CA VAL A 765 -27.35 -17.46 12.31
C VAL A 765 -27.30 -17.09 10.82
N GLU A 766 -27.61 -15.83 10.47
CA GLU A 766 -27.46 -15.34 9.09
C GLU A 766 -26.01 -15.36 8.60
N TYR A 767 -25.08 -14.97 9.47
CA TYR A 767 -23.65 -15.06 9.21
C TYR A 767 -23.19 -16.51 8.99
N ALA A 768 -23.72 -17.48 9.73
CA ALA A 768 -23.42 -18.90 9.53
C ALA A 768 -23.87 -19.40 8.15
N LYS A 769 -25.07 -19.03 7.69
CA LYS A 769 -25.57 -19.34 6.33
C LYS A 769 -24.67 -18.73 5.26
N THR A 770 -24.30 -17.46 5.44
CA THR A 770 -23.40 -16.75 4.52
C THR A 770 -22.02 -17.41 4.49
N ALA A 771 -21.46 -17.76 5.66
CA ALA A 771 -20.18 -18.45 5.79
C ALA A 771 -20.20 -19.82 5.07
N PHE A 772 -21.23 -20.63 5.32
CA PHE A 772 -21.37 -21.95 4.71
C PHE A 772 -21.49 -21.87 3.17
N SER A 773 -22.16 -20.84 2.64
CA SER A 773 -22.25 -20.61 1.18
C SER A 773 -20.92 -20.22 0.52
N VAL A 774 -19.95 -19.73 1.31
CA VAL A 774 -18.60 -19.40 0.83
C VAL A 774 -17.68 -20.60 0.98
N ASP A 775 -17.58 -21.13 2.21
CA ASP A 775 -16.85 -22.34 2.55
C ASP A 775 -17.41 -22.93 3.87
N PRO A 776 -17.84 -24.21 3.89
CA PRO A 776 -18.32 -24.90 5.10
C PRO A 776 -17.36 -24.82 6.29
N ARG A 777 -16.04 -24.79 6.07
CA ARG A 777 -15.01 -24.70 7.12
C ARG A 777 -15.12 -23.41 7.94
N ILE A 778 -15.50 -22.30 7.30
CA ILE A 778 -15.68 -21.01 7.98
C ILE A 778 -16.87 -21.09 8.94
N ALA A 779 -17.97 -21.74 8.56
CA ALA A 779 -19.14 -21.90 9.42
C ALA A 779 -18.83 -22.78 10.64
N LEU A 780 -18.04 -23.85 10.46
CA LEU A 780 -17.59 -24.72 11.56
C LEU A 780 -16.64 -23.97 12.52
N SER A 781 -15.69 -23.21 11.98
CA SER A 781 -14.80 -22.35 12.76
C SER A 781 -15.57 -21.27 13.52
N LEU A 782 -16.59 -20.66 12.90
CA LEU A 782 -17.48 -19.69 13.56
C LEU A 782 -18.18 -20.29 14.78
N ALA A 783 -18.70 -21.52 14.67
CA ALA A 783 -19.32 -22.22 15.79
C ALA A 783 -18.31 -22.57 16.91
N SER A 784 -17.04 -22.85 16.58
CA SER A 784 -15.99 -23.04 17.59
C SER A 784 -15.57 -21.74 18.30
N ARG A 785 -15.65 -20.59 17.61
CA ARG A 785 -15.31 -19.27 18.18
C ARG A 785 -16.38 -18.79 19.18
N PHE A 786 -17.63 -19.17 18.97
CA PHE A 786 -18.77 -18.81 19.84
C PHE A 786 -19.42 -20.04 20.50
N PRO A 787 -18.71 -20.76 21.39
CA PRO A 787 -19.19 -22.04 21.93
C PRO A 787 -20.45 -21.93 22.80
N THR A 788 -20.75 -20.74 23.33
CA THR A 788 -21.90 -20.46 24.20
C THR A 788 -23.23 -20.29 23.45
N ASN A 789 -23.21 -20.13 22.13
CA ASN A 789 -24.43 -19.89 21.34
C ASN A 789 -24.99 -21.20 20.75
N ASN A 790 -26.03 -21.74 21.38
CA ASN A 790 -26.68 -22.98 20.93
C ASN A 790 -27.50 -22.83 19.64
N ALA A 791 -28.04 -21.63 19.36
CA ALA A 791 -28.78 -21.37 18.12
C ALA A 791 -27.84 -21.45 16.90
N LEU A 792 -26.62 -20.93 17.04
CA LEU A 792 -25.58 -21.05 16.01
C LEU A 792 -25.19 -22.51 15.75
N LYS A 793 -24.95 -23.29 16.82
CA LYS A 793 -24.58 -24.72 16.70
C LYS A 793 -25.66 -25.55 16.04
N SER A 794 -26.93 -25.31 16.39
CA SER A 794 -28.07 -26.02 15.78
C SER A 794 -28.24 -25.68 14.30
N GLU A 795 -28.08 -24.42 13.89
CA GLU A 795 -28.11 -24.04 12.47
C GLU A 795 -26.97 -24.70 11.69
N VAL A 796 -25.74 -24.67 12.21
CA VAL A 796 -24.59 -25.32 11.55
C VAL A 796 -24.82 -26.83 11.44
N ALA A 797 -25.41 -27.47 12.46
CA ALA A 797 -25.78 -28.89 12.38
C ALA A 797 -26.79 -29.17 11.25
N LEU A 798 -27.81 -28.33 11.09
CA LEU A 798 -28.77 -28.46 9.99
C LEU A 798 -28.07 -28.31 8.62
N LEU A 799 -27.21 -27.32 8.45
CA LEU A 799 -26.47 -27.09 7.20
C LEU A 799 -25.54 -28.26 6.84
N VAL A 800 -24.85 -28.82 7.83
CA VAL A 800 -23.99 -30.01 7.70
C VAL A 800 -24.80 -31.24 7.27
N GLN A 801 -25.97 -31.46 7.87
CA GLN A 801 -26.84 -32.59 7.55
C GLN A 801 -27.40 -32.49 6.12
N LEU A 802 -27.73 -31.29 5.66
CA LEU A 802 -28.24 -31.04 4.31
C LEU A 802 -27.19 -31.29 3.21
N HIS A 803 -25.91 -30.99 3.46
CA HIS A 803 -24.84 -31.04 2.46
C HIS A 803 -23.79 -32.13 2.74
N ILE A 804 -24.16 -33.20 3.45
CA ILE A 804 -23.22 -34.20 3.99
C ILE A 804 -22.29 -34.85 2.96
N LEU A 805 -22.70 -34.92 1.68
CA LEU A 805 -21.90 -35.49 0.60
C LEU A 805 -20.74 -34.57 0.18
N GLU A 806 -20.91 -33.25 0.31
CA GLU A 806 -19.96 -32.24 -0.15
C GLU A 806 -18.81 -32.01 0.86
N ILE A 807 -19.01 -32.40 2.12
CA ILE A 807 -18.12 -32.08 3.25
C ILE A 807 -17.36 -33.29 3.83
N ARG A 808 -17.35 -34.43 3.12
CA ARG A 808 -16.71 -35.70 3.59
C ARG A 808 -15.21 -35.57 3.91
N ASN A 809 -14.56 -34.59 3.32
CA ASN A 809 -13.15 -34.26 3.49
C ASN A 809 -12.86 -33.39 4.73
N ILE A 810 -13.89 -32.94 5.47
CA ILE A 810 -13.77 -32.06 6.63
C ILE A 810 -14.05 -32.85 7.92
N PRO A 811 -13.02 -33.28 8.68
CA PRO A 811 -13.22 -34.03 9.91
C PRO A 811 -13.92 -33.24 11.01
N GLU A 812 -13.80 -31.90 11.02
CA GLU A 812 -14.38 -31.02 12.05
C GLU A 812 -15.91 -31.01 12.05
N ALA A 813 -16.55 -31.48 10.98
CA ALA A 813 -18.01 -31.58 10.89
C ALA A 813 -18.59 -32.82 11.61
N LEU A 814 -17.76 -33.79 12.02
CA LEU A 814 -18.20 -35.03 12.67
C LEU A 814 -19.10 -34.81 13.90
N PRO A 815 -18.77 -33.92 14.86
CA PRO A 815 -19.59 -33.73 16.05
C PRO A 815 -21.00 -33.18 15.78
N TYR A 816 -21.25 -32.64 14.58
CA TYR A 816 -22.53 -32.03 14.21
C TYR A 816 -23.54 -33.03 13.64
N PHE A 817 -23.11 -34.21 13.18
CA PHE A 817 -24.00 -35.27 12.72
C PHE A 817 -23.84 -36.58 13.51
N VAL A 818 -22.67 -36.84 14.09
CA VAL A 818 -22.45 -37.93 15.06
C VAL A 818 -22.82 -37.41 16.44
N THR A 819 -24.13 -37.36 16.71
CA THR A 819 -24.67 -36.96 18.02
C THR A 819 -25.20 -38.18 18.76
N PRO A 820 -25.27 -38.18 20.12
CA PRO A 820 -25.82 -39.29 20.88
C PRO A 820 -27.23 -39.70 20.42
N LYS A 821 -28.09 -38.70 20.14
CA LYS A 821 -29.42 -38.92 19.57
C LYS A 821 -29.40 -39.64 18.23
N ALA A 822 -28.48 -39.27 17.34
CA ALA A 822 -28.36 -39.91 16.03
C ALA A 822 -27.86 -41.36 16.12
N VAL A 823 -27.08 -41.68 17.16
CA VAL A 823 -26.63 -43.03 17.46
C VAL A 823 -27.77 -43.87 18.03
N ASP A 824 -28.52 -43.34 18.99
CA ASP A 824 -29.72 -43.99 19.56
C ASP A 824 -30.77 -44.31 18.49
N GLU A 825 -30.95 -43.41 17.51
CA GLU A 825 -31.93 -43.54 16.43
C GLU A 825 -31.43 -44.35 15.22
N ASN A 826 -30.18 -44.86 15.23
CA ASN A 826 -29.56 -45.54 14.09
C ASN A 826 -29.69 -44.74 12.76
N SER A 827 -29.39 -43.44 12.83
CA SER A 827 -29.61 -42.51 11.71
C SER A 827 -28.91 -42.97 10.41
N SER A 828 -29.57 -42.75 9.27
CA SER A 828 -29.01 -43.00 7.93
C SER A 828 -27.74 -42.20 7.66
N LEU A 829 -27.55 -41.07 8.36
CA LEU A 829 -26.35 -40.22 8.26
C LEU A 829 -25.08 -40.98 8.65
N LEU A 830 -25.17 -41.93 9.58
CA LEU A 830 -24.02 -42.74 10.04
C LEU A 830 -23.49 -43.71 8.95
N GLN A 831 -24.25 -43.91 7.86
CA GLN A 831 -23.77 -44.69 6.70
C GLN A 831 -22.60 -44.01 5.97
N GLN A 832 -22.40 -42.71 6.18
CA GLN A 832 -21.34 -41.95 5.50
C GLN A 832 -19.96 -42.09 6.17
N LEU A 833 -19.91 -42.55 7.43
CA LEU A 833 -18.67 -42.68 8.21
C LEU A 833 -17.54 -43.49 7.52
N PRO A 834 -17.81 -44.61 6.81
CA PRO A 834 -16.77 -45.37 6.11
C PRO A 834 -16.07 -44.60 4.99
N HIS A 835 -16.65 -43.49 4.50
CA HIS A 835 -16.06 -42.65 3.45
C HIS A 835 -15.55 -41.32 3.98
N TRP A 836 -15.68 -41.06 5.28
CA TRP A 836 -15.29 -39.80 5.90
C TRP A 836 -13.78 -39.71 6.12
N ALA A 837 -13.20 -38.51 6.08
CA ALA A 837 -11.80 -38.27 6.42
C ALA A 837 -11.47 -38.67 7.88
N SER A 838 -10.21 -39.05 8.16
CA SER A 838 -9.77 -39.36 9.51
C SER A 838 -9.72 -38.10 10.40
N CYS A 839 -10.29 -38.17 11.59
CA CYS A 839 -10.24 -37.09 12.59
C CYS A 839 -9.00 -37.20 13.49
N SER A 840 -8.81 -36.24 14.40
CA SER A 840 -7.77 -36.34 15.43
C SER A 840 -8.03 -37.52 16.37
N ILE A 841 -6.96 -38.04 16.98
CA ILE A 841 -7.06 -39.11 17.99
C ILE A 841 -7.95 -38.66 19.15
N THR A 842 -7.86 -37.39 19.58
CA THR A 842 -8.71 -36.88 20.66
C THR A 842 -10.20 -36.91 20.34
N MET A 843 -10.59 -36.57 19.13
CA MET A 843 -11.98 -36.64 18.68
C MET A 843 -12.44 -38.10 18.55
N ALA A 844 -11.55 -38.98 18.08
CA ALA A 844 -11.84 -40.42 18.01
C ALA A 844 -12.06 -41.03 19.41
N LEU A 845 -11.27 -40.62 20.41
CA LEU A 845 -11.42 -41.04 21.80
C LEU A 845 -12.72 -40.51 22.43
N GLU A 846 -13.20 -39.33 22.03
CA GLU A 846 -14.50 -38.82 22.48
C GLU A 846 -15.64 -39.76 22.05
N PHE A 847 -15.55 -40.37 20.87
CA PHE A 847 -16.52 -41.38 20.40
C PHE A 847 -16.41 -42.74 21.12
N LEU A 848 -15.38 -42.98 21.94
CA LEU A 848 -15.31 -44.14 22.83
C LEU A 848 -15.98 -43.88 24.20
N SER A 849 -16.50 -42.68 24.43
CA SER A 849 -17.18 -42.32 25.67
C SER A 849 -18.59 -42.95 25.78
N PRO A 850 -19.16 -43.03 27.00
CA PRO A 850 -20.46 -43.65 27.23
C PRO A 850 -21.65 -43.22 26.34
N PRO A 851 -21.79 -41.96 25.87
CA PRO A 851 -22.92 -41.57 25.03
C PRO A 851 -22.92 -42.12 23.60
N TYR A 852 -21.82 -42.73 23.12
CA TYR A 852 -21.72 -43.25 21.75
C TYR A 852 -21.63 -44.79 21.70
N LYS A 853 -21.95 -45.45 22.82
CA LYS A 853 -21.70 -46.87 23.09
C LYS A 853 -22.22 -47.81 21.98
N GLY A 854 -21.37 -48.76 21.60
CA GLY A 854 -21.75 -50.00 20.92
C GLY A 854 -22.21 -49.89 19.46
N HIS A 855 -22.24 -48.70 18.85
CA HIS A 855 -22.69 -48.60 17.46
C HIS A 855 -21.58 -49.04 16.48
N PRO A 856 -21.80 -50.10 15.67
CA PRO A 856 -20.75 -50.76 14.92
C PRO A 856 -20.08 -49.84 13.88
N ARG A 857 -20.83 -48.89 13.29
CA ARG A 857 -20.26 -47.95 12.31
C ARG A 857 -19.40 -46.86 12.94
N VAL A 858 -19.72 -46.44 14.16
CA VAL A 858 -18.93 -45.42 14.87
C VAL A 858 -17.63 -46.07 15.37
N MET A 859 -17.73 -47.27 15.92
CA MET A 859 -16.56 -48.05 16.36
C MET A 859 -15.64 -48.40 15.18
N ALA A 860 -16.19 -48.87 14.05
CA ALA A 860 -15.40 -49.14 12.84
C ALA A 860 -14.67 -47.89 12.32
N TYR A 861 -15.32 -46.72 12.38
CA TYR A 861 -14.68 -45.45 12.03
C TYR A 861 -13.52 -45.13 12.98
N VAL A 862 -13.76 -45.18 14.30
CA VAL A 862 -12.75 -44.88 15.33
C VAL A 862 -11.54 -45.80 15.18
N LEU A 863 -11.75 -47.10 15.02
CA LEU A 863 -10.66 -48.06 14.83
C LEU A 863 -9.85 -47.78 13.56
N ARG A 864 -10.52 -47.46 12.45
CA ARG A 864 -9.84 -47.08 11.20
C ARG A 864 -8.99 -45.82 11.40
N VAL A 865 -9.50 -44.84 12.17
CA VAL A 865 -8.73 -43.64 12.52
C VAL A 865 -7.50 -44.03 13.33
N LEU A 866 -7.64 -44.81 14.41
CA LEU A 866 -6.51 -45.24 15.25
C LEU A 866 -5.48 -46.10 14.49
N GLU A 867 -5.91 -46.91 13.52
CA GLU A 867 -5.02 -47.68 12.65
C GLU A 867 -4.28 -46.82 11.62
N SER A 868 -4.79 -45.63 11.30
CA SER A 868 -4.13 -44.70 10.37
C SER A 868 -2.96 -43.92 10.99
N TYR A 869 -2.85 -43.89 12.33
CA TYR A 869 -1.79 -43.17 13.04
C TYR A 869 -0.58 -44.04 13.37
N PRO A 870 0.64 -43.47 13.47
CA PRO A 870 1.81 -44.20 13.94
C PRO A 870 1.64 -44.66 15.40
N PRO A 871 2.13 -45.86 15.76
CA PRO A 871 1.88 -46.49 17.06
C PRO A 871 2.38 -45.63 18.23
N ASP A 872 3.50 -44.92 18.09
CA ASP A 872 4.07 -44.06 19.14
C ASP A 872 3.10 -42.95 19.60
N ARG A 873 2.27 -42.43 18.68
CA ARG A 873 1.27 -41.39 18.99
C ARG A 873 0.05 -41.96 19.68
N VAL A 874 -0.40 -43.15 19.26
CA VAL A 874 -1.52 -43.84 19.90
C VAL A 874 -1.14 -44.28 21.32
N THR A 875 0.11 -44.70 21.51
CA THR A 875 0.65 -45.14 22.81
C THR A 875 0.60 -44.04 23.87
N PHE A 876 0.74 -42.76 23.47
CA PHE A 876 0.56 -41.63 24.38
C PHE A 876 -0.83 -41.62 25.05
N PHE A 877 -1.86 -42.10 24.34
CA PHE A 877 -3.24 -42.20 24.83
C PHE A 877 -3.59 -43.58 25.39
N MET A 878 -2.59 -44.42 25.70
CA MET A 878 -2.80 -45.75 26.26
C MET A 878 -3.69 -45.75 27.52
N PRO A 879 -3.52 -44.82 28.49
CA PRO A 879 -4.42 -44.78 29.65
C PRO A 879 -5.89 -44.65 29.26
N GLN A 880 -6.21 -43.78 28.31
CA GLN A 880 -7.58 -43.55 27.85
C GLN A 880 -8.14 -44.75 27.09
N LEU A 881 -7.31 -45.43 26.29
CA LEU A 881 -7.70 -46.65 25.57
C LEU A 881 -7.98 -47.81 26.52
N VAL A 882 -7.17 -47.98 27.57
CA VAL A 882 -7.43 -48.99 28.61
C VAL A 882 -8.72 -48.69 29.37
N GLN A 883 -9.02 -47.41 29.66
CA GLN A 883 -10.30 -47.03 30.26
C GLN A 883 -11.49 -47.29 29.33
N ALA A 884 -11.32 -47.14 28.01
CA ALA A 884 -12.36 -47.41 27.03
C ALA A 884 -12.75 -48.90 26.98
N LEU A 885 -11.85 -49.83 27.33
CA LEU A 885 -12.16 -51.28 27.41
C LEU A 885 -13.29 -51.59 28.38
N ARG A 886 -13.52 -50.76 29.40
CA ARG A 886 -14.64 -50.93 30.35
C ARG A 886 -16.00 -50.88 29.67
N TYR A 887 -16.08 -50.31 28.47
CA TYR A 887 -17.32 -50.12 27.71
C TYR A 887 -17.30 -50.82 26.34
N ASP A 888 -16.33 -51.70 26.08
CA ASP A 888 -16.14 -52.41 24.80
C ASP A 888 -16.86 -53.76 24.76
N GLU A 889 -18.20 -53.76 24.66
CA GLU A 889 -19.00 -55.00 24.66
C GLU A 889 -18.70 -55.93 23.46
N GLU A 890 -18.42 -55.34 22.28
CA GLU A 890 -18.13 -56.08 21.04
C GLU A 890 -16.64 -56.49 20.90
N ARG A 891 -15.80 -56.17 21.89
CA ARG A 891 -14.35 -56.47 21.90
C ARG A 891 -13.58 -55.91 20.70
N LEU A 892 -14.06 -54.80 20.14
CA LEU A 892 -13.47 -54.16 18.97
C LEU A 892 -12.19 -53.39 19.34
N VAL A 893 -12.20 -52.70 20.48
CA VAL A 893 -11.04 -51.99 21.03
C VAL A 893 -10.01 -53.00 21.55
N GLU A 894 -10.45 -54.06 22.23
CA GLU A 894 -9.60 -55.19 22.64
C GLU A 894 -8.85 -55.77 21.44
N GLY A 895 -9.58 -56.08 20.35
CA GLY A 895 -9.00 -56.63 19.13
C GLY A 895 -7.96 -55.69 18.50
N TYR A 896 -8.19 -54.37 18.51
CA TYR A 896 -7.20 -53.40 18.05
C TYR A 896 -5.94 -53.39 18.91
N LEU A 897 -6.08 -53.35 20.25
CA LEU A 897 -4.95 -53.31 21.17
C LEU A 897 -4.07 -54.56 21.04
N LEU A 898 -4.67 -55.74 20.86
CA LEU A 898 -3.92 -56.98 20.63
C LEU A 898 -3.17 -56.96 19.29
N ARG A 899 -3.80 -56.46 18.21
CA ARG A 899 -3.13 -56.30 16.91
C ARG A 899 -1.98 -55.29 16.97
N ALA A 900 -2.17 -54.19 17.68
CA ALA A 900 -1.14 -53.16 17.86
C ALA A 900 0.03 -53.69 18.73
N ALA A 901 -0.27 -54.44 19.80
CA ALA A 901 0.72 -55.09 20.65
C ALA A 901 1.56 -56.13 19.88
N HIS A 902 0.95 -56.89 18.97
CA HIS A 902 1.70 -57.82 18.12
C HIS A 902 2.65 -57.10 17.13
N ARG A 903 2.39 -55.84 16.79
CA ARG A 903 3.21 -55.06 15.84
C ARG A 903 4.35 -54.29 16.49
N SER A 904 4.28 -54.02 17.79
CA SER A 904 5.28 -53.22 18.51
C SER A 904 5.47 -53.73 19.94
N ASP A 905 6.68 -54.20 20.23
CA ASP A 905 7.07 -54.68 21.56
C ASP A 905 6.98 -53.55 22.61
N VAL A 906 7.29 -52.31 22.22
CA VAL A 906 7.19 -51.13 23.09
C VAL A 906 5.72 -50.85 23.43
N PHE A 907 4.84 -50.91 22.43
CA PHE A 907 3.39 -50.76 22.63
C PHE A 907 2.84 -51.84 23.56
N ALA A 908 3.23 -53.10 23.33
CA ALA A 908 2.83 -54.24 24.16
C ALA A 908 3.29 -54.08 25.61
N HIS A 909 4.54 -53.68 25.83
CA HIS A 909 5.07 -53.45 27.16
C HIS A 909 4.27 -52.37 27.89
N ILE A 910 4.07 -51.20 27.27
CA ILE A 910 3.31 -50.09 27.88
C ILE A 910 1.87 -50.50 28.20
N LEU A 911 1.21 -51.27 27.31
CA LEU A 911 -0.12 -51.81 27.56
C LEU A 911 -0.14 -52.73 28.80
N ILE A 912 0.83 -53.63 28.95
CA ILE A 912 0.95 -54.53 30.12
C ILE A 912 1.07 -53.71 31.41
N TRP A 913 1.94 -52.70 31.43
CA TRP A 913 2.13 -51.84 32.61
C TRP A 913 0.86 -51.11 33.02
N HIS A 914 0.09 -50.58 32.05
CA HIS A 914 -1.18 -49.92 32.36
C HIS A 914 -2.25 -50.90 32.86
N LEU A 915 -2.36 -52.09 32.27
CA LEU A 915 -3.29 -53.12 32.75
C LEU A 915 -2.91 -53.63 34.16
N GLN A 916 -1.61 -53.77 34.45
CA GLN A 916 -1.13 -54.10 35.80
C GLN A 916 -1.41 -53.00 36.82
N GLY A 917 -1.32 -51.72 36.42
CA GLY A 917 -1.66 -50.59 37.27
C GLY A 917 -3.16 -50.55 37.65
N GLU A 918 -4.05 -50.91 36.72
CA GLU A 918 -5.50 -50.94 36.95
C GLU A 918 -5.98 -52.18 37.72
N THR A 919 -5.17 -53.24 37.79
CA THR A 919 -5.49 -54.48 38.52
C THR A 919 -5.16 -54.43 40.01
N CYS A 920 -4.63 -53.31 40.51
CA CYS A 920 -4.42 -53.08 41.94
C CYS A 920 -5.75 -53.02 42.70
N THR A 921 -6.10 -54.14 43.33
CA THR A 921 -7.04 -54.24 44.45
C THR A 921 -6.70 -53.19 45.52
N PRO A 922 -7.70 -52.57 46.19
CA PRO A 922 -7.46 -51.50 47.17
C PRO A 922 -6.43 -51.97 48.19
N GLU A 923 -5.42 -51.14 48.41
CA GLU A 923 -4.41 -51.37 49.45
C GLU A 923 -5.14 -51.78 50.73
N SER A 924 -4.88 -53.02 51.16
CA SER A 924 -5.32 -53.47 52.47
C SER A 924 -4.67 -52.55 53.49
N VAL A 925 -5.40 -51.54 53.97
CA VAL A 925 -5.04 -50.84 55.20
C VAL A 925 -4.99 -51.93 56.26
N LYS A 926 -3.77 -52.25 56.68
CA LYS A 926 -3.49 -53.19 57.76
C LYS A 926 -3.93 -52.52 59.06
N ASP A 927 -5.22 -52.57 59.37
CA ASP A 927 -5.65 -52.43 60.75
C ASP A 927 -5.28 -53.72 61.49
N ALA A 928 -4.71 -53.56 62.69
CA ALA A 928 -4.03 -54.59 63.48
C ALA A 928 -4.91 -55.75 63.99
N SER A 929 -6.03 -56.06 63.34
CA SER A 929 -6.97 -57.11 63.78
C SER A 929 -7.60 -57.98 62.68
N GLY A 930 -7.03 -57.99 61.47
CA GLY A 930 -7.14 -59.14 60.54
C GLY A 930 -8.54 -59.71 60.30
N LYS A 931 -9.52 -58.89 59.92
CA LYS A 931 -10.80 -59.38 59.36
C LYS A 931 -11.23 -58.57 58.13
N PHE A 932 -11.45 -59.27 57.03
CA PHE A 932 -11.99 -58.75 55.77
C PHE A 932 -13.53 -58.77 55.80
N TYR A 933 -14.16 -57.71 55.31
CA TYR A 933 -15.55 -57.73 54.84
C TYR A 933 -15.60 -57.22 53.39
N PRO A 934 -16.35 -57.86 52.48
CA PRO A 934 -16.57 -57.33 51.14
C PRO A 934 -17.58 -56.18 51.22
N LYS A 935 -17.22 -55.01 50.67
CA LYS A 935 -18.19 -53.95 50.35
C LYS A 935 -18.55 -54.07 48.88
N ALA A 936 -19.86 -54.10 48.64
CA ALA A 936 -20.50 -54.23 47.35
C ALA A 936 -20.04 -53.17 46.33
N GLU A 937 -19.95 -53.62 45.08
CA GLU A 937 -19.61 -52.87 43.87
C GLU A 937 -20.69 -51.83 43.51
N ILE A 938 -20.23 -50.66 43.04
CA ILE A 938 -20.98 -49.70 42.19
C ILE A 938 -20.21 -49.62 40.88
#